data_AF-A0AAE5QGD4-F1
#
_entry.id   AF-A0AAE5QGD4-F1
#
_cell.length_a   1.000
_cell.length_b   1.000
_cell.length_c   1.000
_cell.angle_alpha   90.00
_cell.angle_beta   90.00
_cell.angle_gamma   90.00
#
_symmetry.space_group_name_H-M   'P 1'
#
loop_
_entity.id
_entity.type
_entity.pdbx_description
1 polymer ?
#
loop_
_entity_poly.entity_id
_entity_poly.type
_entity_poly.pdbx_seq_one_letter_code
_entity_poly.pdbx_strand_id
1 'polypeptide(L)'
;MNQDYIKPDKWCIIEEGFDKENVKSSESIFSIGNGAMGQRANFEETYSGDTFQGSYIAGVYYPDKTRVGWWKNGYPEYFAKVLNAPNWIGINIKINGEELDIATCKKVSNFRRELNMKEGVYTRSFLAVTSNNVEIEVVVKRFLSLEIDEVGAISYQIKVLNANASLVFEPYLDSGITNEDSNWDDKFWNTTNVSIEENRAFIEAHTMKTEFKTCTFMQASLDYEGATVVGVASEKTDNFVSLKFEQEVEANSTVTLTKFGGYTVTRNHPNDSLKQVAHNKLSEVSEIGFEGLLQKQKEAWAAIWEMSDIVIEGDIKAQQGIRFNIFQLNQTYLGTDSTLNIGPKGFTGEKYGGSTYWDTEAYCIPFYMATKDDKVARKLLKYRYNHLEKAIENARKLGFSNGAALYPMVTMNGEECHNEWEITFEEIHRNGAIAFAIHNYFRYTGDYSYIPEMGLEVLIGISRFWHQRVNLSKDKNKYVMLGVTGPNEYENNVNNNWYTNYLAKWCINYTLTQLDKVKSGYPDDYHRVVGKTKLTDRECEKWKKVANKMYFPYSKEYGVFLQQDGFLDKELVKVDDLPKSERPINQKWSWDRILRSPYIKQADVLQGFYFFEEDFSTEDLERHFDFYEPFTVHESSLSPCVHSIQAAKLGRMEQAYNFYLRTSRLDLDDYNKEVEEGLHITSMAGTWMSIVEGFGGMRVVNDKLSFKPQIPNQWNAYSFKVNFRNRIIKVNVTADCTTFQLIGTKEVSIRVNGKKVELFPDELITV
;
A
#
# COMPACT_ATOMS: atom_id res chain seq x y z
N MET A 1 17.58 -17.06 9.02
CA MET A 1 16.49 -17.92 8.53
C MET A 1 15.22 -17.08 8.56
N ASN A 2 14.30 -17.31 7.64
CA ASN A 2 13.01 -16.63 7.58
C ASN A 2 12.15 -17.03 8.79
N GLN A 3 11.21 -16.17 9.20
CA GLN A 3 10.28 -16.47 10.29
C GLN A 3 9.16 -17.37 9.72
N ASP A 4 8.98 -18.61 10.20
CA ASP A 4 7.93 -19.54 9.72
C ASP A 4 7.04 -19.98 10.89
N TYR A 5 6.41 -19.01 11.56
CA TYR A 5 5.53 -19.24 12.71
C TYR A 5 4.03 -19.09 12.38
N ILE A 6 3.71 -18.56 11.19
CA ILE A 6 2.34 -18.44 10.70
C ILE A 6 1.86 -19.79 10.14
N LYS A 7 0.76 -20.32 10.68
CA LYS A 7 0.16 -21.56 10.17
C LYS A 7 -0.51 -21.32 8.82
N PRO A 8 -0.25 -22.16 7.80
CA PRO A 8 -0.92 -22.05 6.51
C PRO A 8 -2.41 -22.35 6.62
N ASP A 9 -3.24 -21.39 6.21
CA ASP A 9 -4.68 -21.54 6.04
C ASP A 9 -5.17 -20.73 4.84
N LYS A 10 -6.27 -21.16 4.21
CA LYS A 10 -6.78 -20.52 2.98
C LYS A 10 -7.37 -19.14 3.19
N TRP A 11 -7.89 -18.84 4.37
CA TRP A 11 -8.65 -17.61 4.66
C TRP A 11 -8.21 -16.91 5.94
N CYS A 12 -7.38 -17.55 6.76
CA CYS A 12 -6.89 -16.99 8.00
C CYS A 12 -5.37 -16.84 8.00
N ILE A 13 -4.89 -15.78 8.65
CA ILE A 13 -3.54 -15.72 9.19
C ILE A 13 -3.62 -16.18 10.64
N ILE A 14 -2.78 -17.14 11.02
CA ILE A 14 -2.89 -17.86 12.28
C ILE A 14 -1.51 -17.93 12.94
N GLU A 15 -1.43 -17.46 14.18
CA GLU A 15 -0.31 -17.64 15.09
C GLU A 15 -0.79 -18.47 16.28
N GLU A 16 -0.04 -19.53 16.63
CA GLU A 16 -0.32 -20.41 17.76
C GLU A 16 0.89 -20.47 18.69
N GLY A 17 0.64 -20.37 19.99
CA GLY A 17 1.69 -20.15 20.99
C GLY A 17 2.04 -18.67 21.13
N PHE A 18 2.50 -18.30 22.33
CA PHE A 18 2.89 -16.93 22.64
C PHE A 18 4.41 -16.84 22.75
N ASP A 19 5.01 -16.03 21.88
CA ASP A 19 6.43 -15.69 21.91
C ASP A 19 6.57 -14.17 21.93
N LYS A 20 7.28 -13.66 22.94
CA LYS A 20 7.43 -12.22 23.18
C LYS A 20 8.24 -11.55 22.08
N GLU A 21 9.21 -12.27 21.49
CA GLU A 21 10.08 -11.75 20.45
C GLU A 21 9.33 -11.50 19.13
N ASN A 22 8.19 -12.17 18.92
CA ASN A 22 7.40 -12.03 17.70
C ASN A 22 6.33 -10.92 17.79
N VAL A 23 6.15 -10.27 18.95
CA VAL A 23 4.98 -9.39 19.17
C VAL A 23 4.95 -8.22 18.18
N LYS A 24 6.06 -7.50 17.96
CA LYS A 24 6.10 -6.39 17.00
C LYS A 24 5.83 -6.83 15.56
N SER A 25 6.33 -8.00 15.16
CA SER A 25 6.08 -8.59 13.85
C SER A 25 4.60 -8.99 13.68
N SER A 26 4.04 -9.65 14.69
CA SER A 26 2.63 -10.08 14.71
C SER A 26 1.67 -8.88 14.79
N GLU A 27 2.06 -7.79 15.43
CA GLU A 27 1.32 -6.53 15.37
C GLU A 27 1.19 -5.99 13.94
N SER A 28 2.25 -6.03 13.14
CA SER A 28 2.19 -5.67 11.72
C SER A 28 1.31 -6.63 10.92
N ILE A 29 1.59 -7.94 11.01
CA ILE A 29 0.94 -8.99 10.20
C ILE A 29 -0.56 -9.03 10.42
N PHE A 30 -1.03 -8.80 11.65
CA PHE A 30 -2.44 -8.88 12.00
C PHE A 30 -3.14 -7.51 11.96
N SER A 31 -2.50 -6.48 11.40
CA SER A 31 -3.08 -5.13 11.28
C SER A 31 -4.45 -5.14 10.61
N ILE A 32 -5.30 -4.22 11.06
CA ILE A 32 -6.66 -4.01 10.55
C ILE A 32 -6.85 -2.56 10.05
N GLY A 33 -7.75 -2.37 9.08
CA GLY A 33 -7.93 -1.10 8.34
C GLY A 33 -9.25 -1.09 7.57
N ASN A 34 -9.79 0.11 7.32
CA ASN A 34 -11.03 0.32 6.55
C ASN A 34 -10.89 1.43 5.48
N GLY A 35 -9.67 1.83 5.14
CA GLY A 35 -9.39 2.93 4.21
C GLY A 35 -9.51 4.34 4.81
N ALA A 36 -10.27 4.52 5.89
CA ALA A 36 -10.38 5.79 6.61
C ALA A 36 -9.43 5.86 7.83
N MET A 37 -9.18 4.71 8.45
CA MET A 37 -8.20 4.52 9.51
C MET A 37 -7.64 3.09 9.47
N GLY A 38 -6.55 2.89 10.19
CA GLY A 38 -6.04 1.55 10.45
C GLY A 38 -5.22 1.48 11.72
N GLN A 39 -4.88 0.26 12.10
CA GLN A 39 -4.35 -0.04 13.42
C GLN A 39 -3.54 -1.33 13.39
N ARG A 40 -2.35 -1.27 14.00
CA ARG A 40 -1.52 -2.44 14.31
C ARG A 40 -2.25 -3.34 15.29
N ALA A 41 -1.98 -4.65 15.27
CA ALA A 41 -2.63 -5.62 16.15
C ALA A 41 -2.10 -5.58 17.60
N ASN A 42 -1.95 -4.39 18.17
CA ASN A 42 -1.63 -4.19 19.58
C ASN A 42 -2.71 -4.81 20.46
N PHE A 43 -2.31 -5.31 21.62
CA PHE A 43 -3.23 -5.83 22.62
C PHE A 43 -4.05 -4.67 23.22
N GLU A 44 -5.29 -4.98 23.53
CA GLU A 44 -6.23 -4.04 24.12
C GLU A 44 -5.92 -3.81 25.60
N GLU A 45 -5.53 -4.87 26.31
CA GLU A 45 -5.03 -4.80 27.69
C GLU A 45 -3.56 -4.42 27.79
N THR A 46 -3.14 -4.15 29.03
CA THR A 46 -1.75 -3.90 29.40
C THR A 46 -0.81 -4.98 28.85
N TYR A 47 0.25 -4.56 28.16
CA TYR A 47 1.35 -5.41 27.75
C TYR A 47 2.68 -4.72 28.06
N SER A 48 3.44 -5.28 28.99
CA SER A 48 4.71 -4.68 29.45
C SER A 48 5.94 -5.12 28.65
N GLY A 49 5.79 -6.04 27.70
CA GLY A 49 6.87 -6.44 26.79
C GLY A 49 7.05 -5.47 25.63
N ASP A 50 8.02 -5.77 24.76
CA ASP A 50 8.30 -4.96 23.58
C ASP A 50 7.13 -4.97 22.60
N THR A 51 6.59 -3.79 22.31
CA THR A 51 5.44 -3.54 21.43
C THR A 51 5.71 -2.27 20.62
N PHE A 52 5.04 -2.13 19.48
CA PHE A 52 5.01 -0.90 18.71
C PHE A 52 3.56 -0.47 18.54
N GLN A 53 3.12 0.48 19.37
CA GLN A 53 1.76 1.01 19.32
C GLN A 53 1.52 1.87 18.08
N GLY A 54 0.51 1.54 17.27
CA GLY A 54 0.19 2.32 16.07
C GLY A 54 -1.29 2.31 15.70
N SER A 55 -1.90 3.48 15.73
CA SER A 55 -3.22 3.75 15.11
C SER A 55 -3.07 4.94 14.17
N TYR A 56 -3.69 4.91 13.00
CA TYR A 56 -3.43 5.90 11.95
C TYR A 56 -4.75 6.36 11.34
N ILE A 57 -4.87 7.67 11.11
CA ILE A 57 -6.04 8.25 10.43
C ILE A 57 -5.62 8.71 9.04
N ALA A 58 -6.35 8.26 8.02
CA ALA A 58 -6.01 8.54 6.64
C ALA A 58 -5.96 10.05 6.37
N GLY A 59 -4.87 10.51 5.77
CA GLY A 59 -4.66 11.91 5.37
C GLY A 59 -4.42 12.89 6.53
N VAL A 60 -4.36 12.43 7.78
CA VAL A 60 -3.93 13.25 8.92
C VAL A 60 -2.42 13.10 9.10
N TYR A 61 -1.69 14.16 8.80
CA TYR A 61 -0.22 14.13 8.78
C TYR A 61 0.38 15.32 9.51
N TYR A 62 1.68 15.20 9.79
CA TYR A 62 2.49 16.24 10.41
C TYR A 62 3.72 16.57 9.56
N PRO A 63 4.02 17.86 9.31
CA PRO A 63 5.24 18.31 8.65
C PRO A 63 6.38 18.33 9.67
N ASP A 64 7.05 17.19 9.82
CA ASP A 64 8.21 17.08 10.70
C ASP A 64 9.42 17.77 10.07
N LYS A 65 10.13 18.60 10.83
CA LYS A 65 11.19 19.45 10.27
C LYS A 65 12.30 18.59 9.69
N THR A 66 12.71 18.89 8.45
CA THR A 66 13.75 18.13 7.74
C THR A 66 15.02 18.03 8.58
N ARG A 67 15.48 16.80 8.78
CA ARG A 67 16.75 16.47 9.44
C ARG A 67 17.72 15.94 8.39
N VAL A 68 18.83 16.63 8.19
CA VAL A 68 19.90 16.23 7.26
C VAL A 68 21.25 16.56 7.86
N GLY A 69 22.29 15.78 7.50
CA GLY A 69 23.66 16.12 7.89
C GLY A 69 24.16 17.41 7.23
N TRP A 70 23.85 17.60 5.95
CA TRP A 70 24.26 18.77 5.17
C TRP A 70 23.13 19.24 4.26
N TRP A 71 22.72 20.50 4.39
CA TRP A 71 21.67 21.08 3.57
C TRP A 71 22.11 21.24 2.11
N LYS A 72 21.20 20.97 1.17
CA LYS A 72 21.34 21.23 -0.27
C LYS A 72 20.23 22.15 -0.72
N ASN A 73 20.55 23.14 -1.55
CA ASN A 73 19.54 24.03 -2.12
C ASN A 73 18.53 23.20 -2.92
N GLY A 74 17.25 23.36 -2.61
CA GLY A 74 16.16 22.58 -3.19
C GLY A 74 15.57 21.53 -2.24
N TYR A 75 16.22 21.22 -1.11
CA TYR A 75 15.63 20.32 -0.12
C TYR A 75 14.31 20.85 0.44
N PRO A 76 13.38 19.95 0.76
CA PRO A 76 12.13 20.33 1.41
C PRO A 76 12.38 20.74 2.86
N GLU A 77 11.54 21.63 3.37
CA GLU A 77 11.64 22.14 4.74
C GLU A 77 11.12 21.14 5.79
N TYR A 78 10.32 20.17 5.37
CA TYR A 78 9.77 19.12 6.22
C TYR A 78 9.68 17.77 5.48
N PHE A 79 9.60 16.69 6.27
CA PHE A 79 9.17 15.37 5.85
C PHE A 79 7.78 15.12 6.44
N ALA A 80 6.76 14.97 5.60
CA ALA A 80 5.41 14.70 6.06
C ALA A 80 5.25 13.22 6.50
N LYS A 81 4.68 13.00 7.69
CA LYS A 81 4.40 11.66 8.24
C LYS A 81 2.96 11.57 8.73
N VAL A 82 2.28 10.46 8.43
CA VAL A 82 1.04 10.10 9.14
C VAL A 82 1.38 9.87 10.59
N LEU A 83 0.59 10.44 11.48
CA LEU A 83 0.83 10.35 12.91
C LEU A 83 0.25 9.08 13.50
N ASN A 84 0.90 8.59 14.56
CA ASN A 84 0.19 7.74 15.50
C ASN A 84 -0.94 8.60 16.09
N ALA A 85 -2.16 8.10 16.08
CA ALA A 85 -3.36 8.80 16.51
C ALA A 85 -3.67 8.47 17.97
N PRO A 86 -4.45 9.32 18.68
CA PRO A 86 -4.88 9.02 20.04
C PRO A 86 -5.47 7.60 20.16
N ASN A 87 -5.06 6.85 21.18
CA ASN A 87 -5.46 5.46 21.35
C ASN A 87 -6.95 5.37 21.71
N TRP A 88 -7.70 4.55 20.98
CA TRP A 88 -9.10 4.24 21.28
C TRP A 88 -9.33 2.80 21.72
N ILE A 89 -8.35 1.89 21.61
CA ILE A 89 -8.56 0.45 21.87
C ILE A 89 -8.30 0.03 23.30
N GLY A 90 -7.59 0.85 24.07
CA GLY A 90 -7.12 0.49 25.40
C GLY A 90 -8.21 0.07 26.38
N ILE A 91 -7.97 -1.02 27.11
CA ILE A 91 -8.83 -1.58 28.16
C ILE A 91 -7.92 -2.10 29.28
N ASN A 92 -7.72 -1.31 30.34
CA ASN A 92 -7.03 -1.82 31.52
C ASN A 92 -7.93 -2.83 32.23
N ILE A 93 -7.37 -3.96 32.67
CA ILE A 93 -8.15 -5.04 33.27
C ILE A 93 -7.47 -5.46 34.57
N LYS A 94 -8.23 -5.51 35.66
CA LYS A 94 -7.76 -6.03 36.95
C LYS A 94 -8.60 -7.21 37.39
N ILE A 95 -7.93 -8.25 37.88
CA ILE A 95 -8.53 -9.48 38.40
C ILE A 95 -8.13 -9.60 39.86
N ASN A 96 -9.09 -9.49 40.78
CA ASN A 96 -8.86 -9.37 42.23
C ASN A 96 -7.83 -8.28 42.57
N GLY A 97 -7.91 -7.14 41.88
CA GLY A 97 -7.03 -5.98 42.06
C GLY A 97 -5.67 -6.07 41.37
N GLU A 98 -5.36 -7.18 40.70
CA GLU A 98 -4.08 -7.37 39.99
C GLU A 98 -4.24 -7.16 38.48
N GLU A 99 -3.34 -6.39 37.86
CA GLU A 99 -3.41 -6.05 36.42
C GLU A 99 -3.21 -7.29 35.54
N LEU A 100 -4.05 -7.46 34.52
CA LEU A 100 -3.89 -8.48 33.50
C LEU A 100 -2.84 -8.03 32.50
N ASP A 101 -1.68 -8.67 32.55
CA ASP A 101 -0.62 -8.54 31.56
C ASP A 101 -0.08 -9.92 31.19
N ILE A 102 -0.28 -10.30 29.94
CA ILE A 102 0.14 -11.61 29.42
C ILE A 102 1.66 -11.80 29.47
N ALA A 103 2.45 -10.71 29.51
CA ALA A 103 3.90 -10.78 29.65
C ALA A 103 4.34 -11.24 31.05
N THR A 104 3.52 -11.01 32.08
CA THR A 104 3.86 -11.26 33.49
C THR A 104 3.04 -12.38 34.12
N CYS A 105 2.01 -12.89 33.43
CA CYS A 105 1.25 -14.06 33.84
C CYS A 105 2.18 -15.26 34.13
N LYS A 106 1.85 -16.04 35.18
CA LYS A 106 2.61 -17.23 35.59
C LYS A 106 2.67 -18.30 34.50
N LYS A 107 1.60 -18.40 33.72
CA LYS A 107 1.48 -19.32 32.60
C LYS A 107 0.50 -18.78 31.57
N VAL A 108 0.88 -18.91 30.31
CA VAL A 108 0.01 -18.67 29.15
C VAL A 108 -0.04 -19.97 28.35
N SER A 109 -1.23 -20.41 27.96
CA SER A 109 -1.42 -21.61 27.16
C SER A 109 -2.56 -21.45 26.18
N ASN A 110 -2.61 -22.29 25.14
CA ASN A 110 -3.60 -22.20 24.06
C ASN A 110 -3.71 -20.79 23.47
N PHE A 111 -2.61 -20.04 23.44
CA PHE A 111 -2.58 -18.75 22.77
C PHE A 111 -2.80 -18.96 21.28
N ARG A 112 -3.76 -18.21 20.74
CA ARG A 112 -4.07 -18.17 19.34
C ARG A 112 -4.39 -16.74 18.94
N ARG A 113 -3.75 -16.26 17.89
CA ARG A 113 -4.09 -15.02 17.18
C ARG A 113 -4.55 -15.39 15.78
N GLU A 114 -5.67 -14.86 15.35
CA GLU A 114 -6.29 -15.18 14.07
C GLU A 114 -6.79 -13.89 13.39
N LEU A 115 -6.39 -13.68 12.14
CA LEU A 115 -6.97 -12.67 11.26
C LEU A 115 -7.76 -13.40 10.19
N ASN A 116 -9.08 -13.42 10.32
CA ASN A 116 -9.98 -13.97 9.33
C ASN A 116 -10.15 -12.95 8.19
N MET A 117 -9.45 -13.20 7.08
CA MET A 117 -9.44 -12.31 5.92
C MET A 117 -10.77 -12.33 5.15
N LYS A 118 -11.51 -13.43 5.23
CA LYS A 118 -12.81 -13.58 4.55
C LYS A 118 -13.86 -12.64 5.14
N GLU A 119 -13.84 -12.49 6.45
CA GLU A 119 -14.81 -11.71 7.21
C GLU A 119 -14.25 -10.37 7.71
N GLY A 120 -12.93 -10.19 7.64
CA GLY A 120 -12.24 -8.97 8.11
C GLY A 120 -12.28 -8.78 9.61
N VAL A 121 -12.00 -9.85 10.36
CA VAL A 121 -12.09 -9.88 11.83
C VAL A 121 -10.78 -10.38 12.42
N TYR A 122 -10.24 -9.61 13.35
CA TYR A 122 -9.16 -10.03 14.23
C TYR A 122 -9.74 -10.74 15.46
N THR A 123 -9.20 -11.91 15.79
CA THR A 123 -9.55 -12.67 17.00
C THR A 123 -8.28 -13.06 17.74
N ARG A 124 -8.26 -12.88 19.06
CA ARG A 124 -7.19 -13.38 19.93
C ARG A 124 -7.79 -14.15 21.09
N SER A 125 -7.24 -15.29 21.41
CA SER A 125 -7.70 -16.12 22.52
C SER A 125 -6.54 -16.77 23.26
N PHE A 126 -6.66 -16.92 24.57
CA PHE A 126 -5.64 -17.59 25.38
C PHE A 126 -6.22 -18.03 26.74
N LEU A 127 -5.56 -19.00 27.34
CA LEU A 127 -5.70 -19.36 28.75
C LEU A 127 -4.53 -18.75 29.53
N ALA A 128 -4.80 -18.12 30.66
CA ALA A 128 -3.77 -17.56 31.53
C ALA A 128 -3.97 -17.96 32.99
N VAL A 129 -2.85 -18.17 33.68
CA VAL A 129 -2.77 -18.20 35.15
C VAL A 129 -2.17 -16.88 35.58
N THR A 130 -2.97 -16.01 36.19
CA THR A 130 -2.53 -14.71 36.71
C THR A 130 -1.56 -14.88 37.89
N SER A 131 -0.88 -13.81 38.30
CA SER A 131 0.06 -13.88 39.43
C SER A 131 -0.62 -14.18 40.77
N ASN A 132 -1.89 -13.84 40.95
CA ASN A 132 -2.73 -14.26 42.08
C ASN A 132 -3.39 -15.65 41.93
N ASN A 133 -3.00 -16.46 40.93
CA ASN A 133 -3.46 -17.84 40.66
C ASN A 133 -4.91 -17.99 40.19
N VAL A 134 -5.52 -16.92 39.66
CA VAL A 134 -6.80 -17.04 38.97
C VAL A 134 -6.55 -17.59 37.57
N GLU A 135 -7.29 -18.63 37.20
CA GLU A 135 -7.28 -19.19 35.86
C GLU A 135 -8.38 -18.54 35.03
N ILE A 136 -8.01 -17.96 33.90
CA ILE A 136 -8.93 -17.29 32.99
C ILE A 136 -8.80 -17.83 31.57
N GLU A 137 -9.91 -17.79 30.85
CA GLU A 137 -9.97 -17.88 29.39
C GLU A 137 -10.37 -16.51 28.84
N VAL A 138 -9.57 -16.00 27.91
CA VAL A 138 -9.81 -14.73 27.24
C VAL A 138 -10.11 -14.96 25.78
N VAL A 139 -11.13 -14.28 25.26
CA VAL A 139 -11.43 -14.21 23.82
C VAL A 139 -11.72 -12.75 23.45
N VAL A 140 -10.93 -12.21 22.54
CA VAL A 140 -11.06 -10.84 22.02
C VAL A 140 -11.40 -10.91 20.54
N LYS A 141 -12.41 -10.17 20.10
CA LYS A 141 -12.72 -9.93 18.68
C LYS A 141 -12.67 -8.43 18.39
N ARG A 142 -12.00 -8.04 17.31
CA ARG A 142 -11.88 -6.63 16.88
C ARG A 142 -12.00 -6.50 15.38
N PHE A 143 -12.64 -5.43 14.91
CA PHE A 143 -12.65 -5.03 13.52
C PHE A 143 -12.89 -3.53 13.36
N LEU A 144 -12.51 -2.98 12.22
CA LEU A 144 -12.85 -1.62 11.78
C LEU A 144 -13.95 -1.73 10.73
N SER A 145 -15.06 -1.01 10.93
CA SER A 145 -16.24 -1.11 10.06
C SER A 145 -15.93 -0.58 8.66
N LEU A 146 -16.28 -1.35 7.63
CA LEU A 146 -16.25 -0.89 6.24
C LEU A 146 -17.48 -0.04 5.86
N GLU A 147 -18.55 -0.05 6.66
CA GLU A 147 -19.80 0.66 6.38
C GLU A 147 -19.92 2.00 7.14
N ILE A 148 -19.25 2.09 8.29
CA ILE A 148 -19.22 3.28 9.14
C ILE A 148 -17.75 3.62 9.38
N ASP A 149 -17.19 4.38 8.44
CA ASP A 149 -15.76 4.71 8.34
C ASP A 149 -15.12 5.13 9.66
N GLU A 150 -15.86 5.82 10.53
CA GLU A 150 -15.36 6.37 11.79
C GLU A 150 -15.23 5.36 12.93
N VAL A 151 -15.84 4.16 12.82
CA VAL A 151 -16.04 3.25 13.97
C VAL A 151 -15.32 1.91 13.82
N GLY A 152 -14.60 1.53 14.87
CA GLY A 152 -14.20 0.17 15.19
C GLY A 152 -14.99 -0.41 16.37
N ALA A 153 -14.96 -1.73 16.50
CA ALA A 153 -15.66 -2.47 17.54
C ALA A 153 -14.75 -3.51 18.17
N ILE A 154 -14.86 -3.67 19.49
CA ILE A 154 -14.16 -4.68 20.30
C ILE A 154 -15.20 -5.43 21.13
N SER A 155 -15.11 -6.77 21.13
CA SER A 155 -15.74 -7.63 22.13
C SER A 155 -14.61 -8.31 22.91
N TYR A 156 -14.52 -8.06 24.22
CA TYR A 156 -13.51 -8.62 25.11
C TYR A 156 -14.20 -9.51 26.14
N GLN A 157 -13.97 -10.82 26.07
CA GLN A 157 -14.60 -11.81 26.94
C GLN A 157 -13.58 -12.38 27.90
N ILE A 158 -13.95 -12.46 29.17
CA ILE A 158 -13.18 -13.19 30.20
C ILE A 158 -14.10 -14.20 30.87
N LYS A 159 -13.69 -15.46 30.84
CA LYS A 159 -14.30 -16.52 31.63
C LYS A 159 -13.35 -16.91 32.76
N VAL A 160 -13.84 -16.86 34.00
CA VAL A 160 -13.06 -17.30 35.17
C VAL A 160 -13.26 -18.79 35.35
N LEU A 161 -12.19 -19.57 35.57
CA LEU A 161 -12.25 -21.03 35.51
C LEU A 161 -12.23 -21.71 36.88
N ASN A 162 -11.35 -21.26 37.77
CA ASN A 162 -11.01 -22.01 38.99
C ASN A 162 -11.50 -21.39 40.31
N ALA A 163 -12.00 -20.15 40.29
CA ALA A 163 -12.49 -19.44 41.47
C ALA A 163 -13.47 -18.33 41.09
N ASN A 164 -14.21 -17.80 42.06
CA ASN A 164 -14.90 -16.53 41.89
C ASN A 164 -13.86 -15.40 41.86
N ALA A 165 -14.09 -14.37 41.06
CA ALA A 165 -13.17 -13.24 40.97
C ALA A 165 -13.91 -11.91 40.77
N SER A 166 -13.35 -10.87 41.38
CA SER A 166 -13.70 -9.49 41.14
C SER A 166 -12.96 -9.00 39.89
N LEU A 167 -13.70 -8.72 38.82
CA LEU A 167 -13.14 -8.18 37.58
C LEU A 167 -13.46 -6.70 37.46
N VAL A 168 -12.42 -5.92 37.16
CA VAL A 168 -12.53 -4.50 36.84
C VAL A 168 -12.08 -4.30 35.40
N PHE A 169 -12.96 -3.76 34.58
CA PHE A 169 -12.68 -3.31 33.22
C PHE A 169 -12.63 -1.79 33.18
N GLU A 170 -11.53 -1.26 32.68
CA GLU A 170 -11.29 0.18 32.53
C GLU A 170 -10.97 0.53 31.07
N PRO A 171 -11.96 0.49 30.14
CA PRO A 171 -11.79 1.02 28.79
C PRO A 171 -11.43 2.50 28.84
N TYR A 172 -10.45 2.90 28.02
CA TYR A 172 -9.94 4.27 28.02
C TYR A 172 -9.70 4.84 26.63
N LEU A 173 -9.54 6.16 26.59
CA LEU A 173 -8.96 6.91 25.48
C LEU A 173 -7.69 7.62 25.97
N ASP A 174 -6.68 7.71 25.11
CA ASP A 174 -5.40 8.34 25.45
C ASP A 174 -4.82 9.13 24.26
N SER A 175 -4.66 10.44 24.42
CA SER A 175 -3.98 11.32 23.45
C SER A 175 -2.56 11.70 23.87
N GLY A 176 -2.02 11.10 24.93
CA GLY A 176 -0.62 11.19 25.38
C GLY A 176 0.37 10.34 24.57
N ILE A 177 -0.07 9.75 23.46
CA ILE A 177 0.72 8.89 22.59
C ILE A 177 1.91 9.61 21.93
N THR A 178 2.93 8.83 21.58
CA THR A 178 4.11 9.27 20.84
C THR A 178 4.25 8.50 19.52
N ASN A 179 5.12 8.99 18.64
CA ASN A 179 5.55 8.31 17.42
C ASN A 179 6.98 7.78 17.64
N GLU A 180 7.28 6.58 17.15
CA GLU A 180 8.65 6.04 17.21
C GLU A 180 9.60 6.75 16.23
N ASP A 181 9.11 7.15 15.05
CA ASP A 181 9.90 7.81 14.00
C ASP A 181 9.76 9.35 14.06
N SER A 182 10.12 9.93 15.21
CA SER A 182 10.19 11.38 15.40
C SER A 182 11.58 11.94 15.13
N ASN A 183 11.70 13.01 14.33
CA ASN A 183 13.02 13.60 14.08
C ASN A 183 13.60 14.32 15.31
N TRP A 184 12.73 14.84 16.20
CA TRP A 184 13.08 15.78 17.28
C TRP A 184 12.32 15.55 18.61
N ASP A 185 11.65 14.42 18.79
CA ASP A 185 10.79 14.12 19.95
C ASP A 185 9.68 15.18 20.19
N ASP A 186 9.22 15.83 19.10
CA ASP A 186 8.15 16.83 19.14
C ASP A 186 6.82 16.22 19.61
N LYS A 187 6.06 16.97 20.41
CA LYS A 187 4.65 16.66 20.67
C LYS A 187 3.85 16.89 19.37
N PHE A 188 3.18 15.86 18.87
CA PHE A 188 2.42 15.96 17.61
C PHE A 188 0.96 16.41 17.80
N TRP A 189 0.35 16.07 18.94
CA TRP A 189 -1.06 16.34 19.23
C TRP A 189 -1.22 17.38 20.34
N ASN A 190 -2.09 18.37 20.13
CA ASN A 190 -2.61 19.24 21.17
C ASN A 190 -3.99 18.75 21.60
N THR A 191 -4.15 18.35 22.86
CA THR A 191 -5.47 17.99 23.39
C THR A 191 -6.18 19.26 23.83
N THR A 192 -7.38 19.48 23.31
CA THR A 192 -8.17 20.69 23.58
C THR A 192 -9.29 20.45 24.58
N ASN A 193 -9.84 19.23 24.61
CA ASN A 193 -10.93 18.90 25.53
C ASN A 193 -10.96 17.40 25.80
N VAL A 194 -11.27 17.04 27.04
CA VAL A 194 -11.51 15.67 27.47
C VAL A 194 -12.86 15.67 28.20
N SER A 195 -13.78 14.81 27.79
CA SER A 195 -15.14 14.77 28.36
C SER A 195 -15.70 13.37 28.47
N ILE A 196 -16.61 13.19 29.44
CA ILE A 196 -17.35 11.95 29.71
C ILE A 196 -18.84 12.30 29.71
N GLU A 197 -19.64 11.45 29.08
CA GLU A 197 -21.10 11.54 29.06
C GLU A 197 -21.68 10.14 29.21
N GLU A 198 -22.19 9.83 30.41
CA GLU A 198 -22.71 8.49 30.77
C GLU A 198 -21.68 7.38 30.51
N ASN A 199 -21.93 6.49 29.55
CA ASN A 199 -21.06 5.40 29.14
C ASN A 199 -20.21 5.74 27.90
N ARG A 200 -20.07 7.02 27.57
CA ARG A 200 -19.28 7.55 26.46
C ARG A 200 -18.16 8.45 26.96
N ALA A 201 -17.06 8.48 26.23
CA ALA A 201 -15.98 9.43 26.46
C ALA A 201 -15.43 9.96 25.13
N PHE A 202 -14.87 11.17 25.19
CA PHE A 202 -14.38 11.89 24.03
C PHE A 202 -13.11 12.65 24.38
N ILE A 203 -12.13 12.58 23.46
CA ILE A 203 -10.97 13.44 23.45
C ILE A 203 -10.98 14.24 22.14
N GLU A 204 -11.09 15.55 22.25
CA GLU A 204 -10.90 16.47 21.13
C GLU A 204 -9.45 16.95 21.13
N ALA A 205 -8.79 16.80 19.99
CA ALA A 205 -7.40 17.18 19.79
C ALA A 205 -7.20 17.76 18.40
N HIS A 206 -6.06 18.38 18.16
CA HIS A 206 -5.61 18.71 16.82
C HIS A 206 -4.10 18.52 16.67
N THR A 207 -3.65 18.29 15.45
CA THR A 207 -2.21 18.26 15.14
C THR A 207 -1.59 19.65 15.34
N MET A 208 -0.39 19.76 15.91
CA MET A 208 0.20 21.06 16.28
C MET A 208 0.50 22.01 15.10
N LYS A 209 0.93 21.48 13.93
CA LYS A 209 1.37 22.30 12.78
C LYS A 209 0.33 22.39 11.65
N THR A 210 -0.39 21.31 11.41
CA THR A 210 -1.38 21.17 10.34
C THR A 210 -2.82 21.44 10.79
N GLU A 211 -3.05 21.54 12.10
CA GLU A 211 -4.36 21.83 12.72
C GLU A 211 -5.53 20.94 12.23
N PHE A 212 -5.24 19.71 11.78
CA PHE A 212 -6.29 18.70 11.61
C PHE A 212 -6.91 18.41 12.97
N LYS A 213 -8.17 18.81 13.16
CA LYS A 213 -8.88 18.50 14.41
C LYS A 213 -9.48 17.10 14.31
N THR A 214 -9.50 16.43 15.45
CA THR A 214 -9.98 15.06 15.59
C THR A 214 -10.77 14.94 16.89
N CYS A 215 -11.89 14.23 16.87
CA CYS A 215 -12.52 13.73 18.08
C CYS A 215 -12.31 12.22 18.12
N THR A 216 -11.51 11.77 19.08
CA THR A 216 -11.37 10.35 19.42
C THR A 216 -12.48 10.03 20.41
N PHE A 217 -13.22 8.96 20.16
CA PHE A 217 -14.41 8.65 20.95
C PHE A 217 -14.49 7.18 21.32
N MET A 218 -15.20 6.91 22.42
CA MET A 218 -15.62 5.56 22.77
C MET A 218 -17.02 5.55 23.39
N GLN A 219 -17.67 4.38 23.29
CA GLN A 219 -18.77 3.95 24.13
C GLN A 219 -18.47 2.53 24.60
N ALA A 220 -18.76 2.22 25.87
CA ALA A 220 -18.57 0.89 26.42
C ALA A 220 -19.82 0.37 27.16
N SER A 221 -20.02 -0.95 27.13
CA SER A 221 -20.99 -1.68 27.95
C SER A 221 -20.37 -2.97 28.44
N LEU A 222 -20.73 -3.40 29.66
CA LEU A 222 -20.31 -4.67 30.22
C LEU A 222 -21.56 -5.53 30.47
N ASP A 223 -21.56 -6.76 29.99
CA ASP A 223 -22.66 -7.70 30.14
C ASP A 223 -22.19 -8.93 30.95
N TYR A 224 -22.99 -9.29 31.96
CA TYR A 224 -22.79 -10.46 32.81
C TYR A 224 -24.14 -11.16 33.02
N GLU A 225 -24.22 -12.45 32.69
CA GLU A 225 -25.43 -13.28 32.83
C GLU A 225 -26.70 -12.68 32.20
N GLY A 226 -26.54 -11.97 31.08
CA GLY A 226 -27.64 -11.33 30.35
C GLY A 226 -28.12 -10.00 30.95
N ALA A 227 -27.45 -9.50 31.99
CA ALA A 227 -27.68 -8.18 32.56
C ALA A 227 -26.53 -7.23 32.23
N THR A 228 -26.87 -5.97 31.92
CA THR A 228 -25.88 -4.91 31.71
C THR A 228 -25.41 -4.35 33.06
N VAL A 229 -24.11 -4.32 33.25
CA VAL A 229 -23.45 -3.74 34.43
C VAL A 229 -23.28 -2.23 34.19
N VAL A 230 -23.67 -1.43 35.17
CA VAL A 230 -23.58 0.03 35.10
C VAL A 230 -22.13 0.47 35.30
N GLY A 231 -21.56 1.09 34.28
CA GLY A 231 -20.24 1.72 34.38
C GLY A 231 -20.31 3.09 35.06
N VAL A 232 -19.18 3.53 35.61
CA VAL A 232 -19.00 4.88 36.16
C VAL A 232 -17.78 5.54 35.54
N ALA A 233 -17.72 6.87 35.56
CA ALA A 233 -16.47 7.57 35.25
C ALA A 233 -15.36 7.15 36.23
N SER A 234 -14.15 6.86 35.74
CA SER A 234 -13.01 6.46 36.58
C SER A 234 -11.97 7.56 36.67
N GLU A 235 -11.07 7.63 35.69
CA GLU A 235 -9.99 8.62 35.64
C GLU A 235 -10.21 9.61 34.51
N LYS A 236 -9.86 10.86 34.77
CA LYS A 236 -9.84 11.93 33.78
C LYS A 236 -8.64 12.84 34.05
N THR A 237 -7.78 12.97 33.06
CA THR A 237 -6.67 13.93 33.04
C THR A 237 -6.80 14.84 31.81
N ASP A 238 -5.77 15.64 31.52
CA ASP A 238 -5.74 16.52 30.35
C ASP A 238 -5.62 15.77 29.01
N ASN A 239 -5.22 14.51 29.03
CA ASN A 239 -4.98 13.68 27.84
C ASN A 239 -5.52 12.25 27.94
N PHE A 240 -6.14 11.88 29.06
CA PHE A 240 -6.61 10.53 29.32
C PHE A 240 -8.01 10.55 29.90
N VAL A 241 -8.83 9.56 29.52
CA VAL A 241 -10.15 9.36 30.11
C VAL A 241 -10.54 7.89 30.10
N SER A 242 -11.09 7.41 31.22
CA SER A 242 -11.57 6.03 31.35
C SER A 242 -12.95 5.92 32.00
N LEU A 243 -13.65 4.84 31.64
CA LEU A 243 -14.86 4.38 32.32
C LEU A 243 -14.49 3.12 33.11
N LYS A 244 -15.07 2.91 34.28
CA LYS A 244 -14.85 1.72 35.10
C LYS A 244 -16.13 0.91 35.22
N PHE A 245 -16.01 -0.39 34.97
CA PHE A 245 -17.02 -1.40 35.24
C PHE A 245 -16.42 -2.43 36.20
N GLU A 246 -17.16 -2.77 37.26
CA GLU A 246 -16.72 -3.71 38.29
C GLU A 246 -17.80 -4.75 38.49
N GLN A 247 -17.42 -6.02 38.42
CA GLN A 247 -18.36 -7.14 38.52
C GLN A 247 -17.71 -8.32 39.22
N GLU A 248 -18.42 -8.88 40.21
CA GLU A 248 -18.09 -10.19 40.78
C GLU A 248 -18.56 -11.28 39.82
N VAL A 249 -17.64 -12.15 39.40
CA VAL A 249 -17.89 -13.20 38.41
C VAL A 249 -17.71 -14.56 39.06
N GLU A 250 -18.73 -15.41 38.93
CA GLU A 250 -18.69 -16.77 39.45
C GLU A 250 -17.76 -17.67 38.63
N ALA A 251 -17.19 -18.68 39.27
CA ALA A 251 -16.39 -19.69 38.58
C ALA A 251 -17.21 -20.37 37.47
N ASN A 252 -16.61 -20.46 36.28
CA ASN A 252 -17.19 -20.91 35.01
C ASN A 252 -18.16 -19.95 34.32
N SER A 253 -18.38 -18.75 34.86
CA SER A 253 -19.17 -17.70 34.20
C SER A 253 -18.28 -16.79 33.34
N THR A 254 -18.89 -16.18 32.32
CA THR A 254 -18.23 -15.28 31.36
C THR A 254 -18.78 -13.88 31.49
N VAL A 255 -17.89 -12.90 31.50
CA VAL A 255 -18.22 -11.48 31.42
C VAL A 255 -17.72 -10.93 30.08
N THR A 256 -18.50 -10.08 29.43
CA THR A 256 -18.17 -9.53 28.11
C THR A 256 -18.23 -8.00 28.13
N LEU A 257 -17.12 -7.35 27.81
CA LEU A 257 -17.07 -5.92 27.53
C LEU A 257 -17.22 -5.70 26.03
N THR A 258 -18.18 -4.88 25.62
CA THR A 258 -18.29 -4.36 24.26
C THR A 258 -17.84 -2.91 24.24
N LYS A 259 -16.91 -2.56 23.34
CA LYS A 259 -16.43 -1.19 23.14
C LYS A 259 -16.55 -0.80 21.67
N PHE A 260 -17.26 0.29 21.41
CA PHE A 260 -17.24 0.98 20.11
C PHE A 260 -16.37 2.22 20.25
N GLY A 261 -15.56 2.53 19.23
CA GLY A 261 -14.73 3.73 19.25
C GLY A 261 -14.05 4.01 17.92
N GLY A 262 -13.32 5.12 17.84
CA GLY A 262 -12.63 5.52 16.63
C GLY A 262 -12.50 7.04 16.53
N TYR A 263 -12.61 7.58 15.32
CA TYR A 263 -12.24 8.98 15.03
C TYR A 263 -13.24 9.69 14.12
N THR A 264 -13.61 10.92 14.48
CA THR A 264 -14.15 11.90 13.52
C THR A 264 -13.08 12.98 13.26
N VAL A 265 -12.95 13.42 12.00
CA VAL A 265 -11.88 14.34 11.59
C VAL A 265 -12.37 15.46 10.68
N THR A 266 -11.71 16.62 10.74
CA THR A 266 -12.08 17.83 9.96
C THR A 266 -11.96 17.66 8.45
N ARG A 267 -11.23 16.64 7.99
CA ARG A 267 -11.15 16.32 6.56
C ARG A 267 -12.51 15.92 5.98
N ASN A 268 -13.33 15.21 6.76
CA ASN A 268 -14.57 14.61 6.29
C ASN A 268 -15.81 15.22 6.96
N HIS A 269 -15.62 16.02 8.01
CA HIS A 269 -16.69 16.61 8.82
C HIS A 269 -16.42 18.10 9.10
N PRO A 270 -17.46 18.92 9.33
CA PRO A 270 -17.30 20.31 9.73
C PRO A 270 -16.51 20.45 11.05
N ASN A 271 -15.67 21.48 11.13
CA ASN A 271 -14.75 21.71 12.25
C ASN A 271 -15.41 21.72 13.63
N ASP A 272 -16.60 22.30 13.75
CA ASP A 272 -17.26 22.57 15.03
C ASP A 272 -18.32 21.51 15.39
N SER A 273 -18.35 20.39 14.66
CA SER A 273 -19.34 19.32 14.88
C SER A 273 -18.73 17.94 15.14
N LEU A 274 -17.40 17.80 15.26
CA LEU A 274 -16.74 16.49 15.37
C LEU A 274 -17.28 15.61 16.51
N LYS A 275 -17.42 16.17 17.72
CA LYS A 275 -17.99 15.46 18.87
C LYS A 275 -19.46 15.09 18.64
N GLN A 276 -20.26 15.99 18.05
CA GLN A 276 -21.67 15.70 17.75
C GLN A 276 -21.80 14.58 16.71
N VAL A 277 -20.95 14.57 15.69
CA VAL A 277 -20.88 13.47 14.71
C VAL A 277 -20.50 12.18 15.42
N ALA A 278 -19.51 12.20 16.30
CA ALA A 278 -19.11 11.03 17.09
C ALA A 278 -20.28 10.48 17.93
N HIS A 279 -21.06 11.35 18.58
CA HIS A 279 -22.29 10.94 19.27
C HIS A 279 -23.29 10.26 18.35
N ASN A 280 -23.54 10.84 17.18
CA ASN A 280 -24.50 10.28 16.22
C ASN A 280 -24.03 8.89 15.73
N LYS A 281 -22.73 8.74 15.46
CA LYS A 281 -22.12 7.46 15.08
C LYS A 281 -22.19 6.43 16.20
N LEU A 282 -21.92 6.82 17.44
CA LEU A 282 -22.09 5.95 18.61
C LEU A 282 -23.54 5.52 18.82
N SER A 283 -24.51 6.41 18.63
CA SER A 283 -25.94 6.07 18.71
C SER A 283 -26.34 5.10 17.59
N GLU A 284 -25.92 5.35 16.35
CA GLU A 284 -26.13 4.47 15.20
C GLU A 284 -25.62 3.04 15.48
N VAL A 285 -24.37 2.88 15.94
CA VAL A 285 -23.82 1.53 16.21
C VAL A 285 -24.38 0.90 17.48
N SER A 286 -24.88 1.69 18.44
CA SER A 286 -25.57 1.15 19.62
C SER A 286 -26.89 0.50 19.26
N GLU A 287 -27.64 1.09 18.33
CA GLU A 287 -28.89 0.51 17.82
C GLU A 287 -28.63 -0.77 17.01
N ILE A 288 -27.54 -0.82 16.26
CA ILE A 288 -27.14 -2.00 15.46
C ILE A 288 -26.59 -3.12 16.35
N GLY A 289 -25.84 -2.78 17.40
CA GLY A 289 -25.15 -3.72 18.27
C GLY A 289 -23.91 -4.39 17.63
N PHE A 290 -23.11 -5.08 18.44
CA PHE A 290 -21.85 -5.69 17.99
C PHE A 290 -22.07 -6.73 16.89
N GLU A 291 -22.99 -7.67 17.10
CA GLU A 291 -23.29 -8.74 16.15
C GLU A 291 -23.89 -8.21 14.84
N GLY A 292 -24.75 -7.17 14.92
CA GLY A 292 -25.29 -6.52 13.72
C GLY A 292 -24.20 -5.82 12.91
N LEU A 293 -23.27 -5.14 13.58
CA LEU A 293 -22.15 -4.46 12.92
C LEU A 293 -21.16 -5.47 12.34
N LEU A 294 -20.91 -6.58 13.03
CA LEU A 294 -20.11 -7.69 12.53
C LEU A 294 -20.73 -8.34 11.29
N GLN A 295 -22.05 -8.50 11.25
CA GLN A 295 -22.74 -9.02 10.07
C GLN A 295 -22.57 -8.08 8.86
N LYS A 296 -22.69 -6.76 9.06
CA LYS A 296 -22.40 -5.76 8.03
C LYS A 296 -20.96 -5.81 7.52
N GLN A 297 -20.00 -5.99 8.43
CA GLN A 297 -18.59 -6.19 8.08
C GLN A 297 -18.39 -7.41 7.17
N LYS A 298 -19.01 -8.54 7.50
CA LYS A 298 -18.96 -9.77 6.69
C LYS A 298 -19.53 -9.58 5.29
N GLU A 299 -20.66 -8.87 5.20
CA GLU A 299 -21.31 -8.55 3.91
C GLU A 299 -20.42 -7.66 3.05
N ALA A 300 -19.84 -6.61 3.63
CA ALA A 300 -18.92 -5.72 2.93
C ALA A 300 -17.67 -6.46 2.42
N TRP A 301 -17.05 -7.31 3.24
CA TRP A 301 -15.92 -8.13 2.80
C TRP A 301 -16.30 -9.16 1.75
N ALA A 302 -17.48 -9.79 1.86
CA ALA A 302 -17.97 -10.71 0.84
C ALA A 302 -18.10 -10.01 -0.53
N ALA A 303 -18.60 -8.77 -0.56
CA ALA A 303 -18.68 -7.97 -1.78
C ALA A 303 -17.30 -7.62 -2.37
N ILE A 304 -16.31 -7.33 -1.52
CA ILE A 304 -14.92 -7.12 -1.96
C ILE A 304 -14.38 -8.41 -2.60
N TRP A 305 -14.47 -9.53 -1.88
CA TRP A 305 -13.95 -10.82 -2.32
C TRP A 305 -14.65 -11.36 -3.57
N GLU A 306 -15.91 -10.99 -3.81
CA GLU A 306 -16.62 -11.36 -5.03
C GLU A 306 -15.85 -10.92 -6.29
N MET A 307 -15.20 -9.75 -6.28
CA MET A 307 -14.39 -9.30 -7.41
C MET A 307 -12.90 -9.56 -7.27
N SER A 308 -12.33 -9.44 -6.08
CA SER A 308 -10.88 -9.42 -5.92
C SER A 308 -10.26 -10.80 -5.65
N ASP A 309 -11.03 -11.83 -5.29
CA ASP A 309 -10.45 -13.12 -4.89
C ASP A 309 -9.65 -13.77 -6.03
N ILE A 310 -8.53 -14.37 -5.65
CA ILE A 310 -7.75 -15.26 -6.48
C ILE A 310 -7.70 -16.61 -5.78
N VAL A 311 -8.25 -17.62 -6.45
CA VAL A 311 -8.24 -19.01 -5.96
C VAL A 311 -7.01 -19.70 -6.51
N ILE A 312 -6.26 -20.39 -5.65
CA ILE A 312 -5.13 -21.26 -5.98
C ILE A 312 -5.40 -22.64 -5.36
N GLU A 313 -5.35 -23.68 -6.18
CA GLU A 313 -5.50 -25.07 -5.75
C GLU A 313 -4.17 -25.80 -5.84
N GLY A 314 -3.88 -26.66 -4.87
CA GLY A 314 -2.62 -27.41 -4.77
C GLY A 314 -1.57 -26.79 -3.85
N ASP A 315 -1.62 -25.48 -3.62
CA ASP A 315 -0.64 -24.76 -2.79
C ASP A 315 -1.31 -23.80 -1.80
N ILE A 316 -1.41 -24.24 -0.53
CA ILE A 316 -2.07 -23.46 0.52
C ILE A 316 -1.25 -22.25 0.97
N LYS A 317 0.09 -22.31 0.92
CA LYS A 317 0.95 -21.17 1.31
C LYS A 317 0.84 -20.06 0.27
N ALA A 318 0.79 -20.39 -1.01
CA ALA A 318 0.52 -19.43 -2.08
C ALA A 318 -0.89 -18.84 -1.99
N GLN A 319 -1.91 -19.67 -1.72
CA GLN A 319 -3.29 -19.21 -1.53
C GLN A 319 -3.42 -18.22 -0.36
N GLN A 320 -2.78 -18.52 0.77
CA GLN A 320 -2.75 -17.64 1.94
C GLN A 320 -2.09 -16.30 1.59
N GLY A 321 -0.93 -16.33 0.93
CA GLY A 321 -0.17 -15.12 0.57
C GLY A 321 -0.96 -14.18 -0.35
N ILE A 322 -1.55 -14.68 -1.43
CA ILE A 322 -2.31 -13.80 -2.35
C ILE A 322 -3.54 -13.17 -1.67
N ARG A 323 -4.26 -13.93 -0.84
CA ARG A 323 -5.41 -13.38 -0.10
C ARG A 323 -4.98 -12.38 0.95
N PHE A 324 -3.87 -12.63 1.65
CA PHE A 324 -3.33 -11.64 2.58
C PHE A 324 -3.01 -10.31 1.91
N ASN A 325 -2.37 -10.38 0.75
CA ASN A 325 -1.96 -9.21 -0.01
C ASN A 325 -3.17 -8.42 -0.54
N ILE A 326 -4.18 -9.10 -1.08
CA ILE A 326 -5.44 -8.47 -1.51
C ILE A 326 -6.19 -7.86 -0.32
N PHE A 327 -6.24 -8.57 0.81
CA PHE A 327 -6.91 -8.12 2.01
C PHE A 327 -6.30 -6.81 2.53
N GLN A 328 -4.98 -6.76 2.69
CA GLN A 328 -4.26 -5.59 3.21
C GLN A 328 -4.30 -4.38 2.25
N LEU A 329 -4.30 -4.60 0.94
CA LEU A 329 -4.56 -3.53 -0.04
C LEU A 329 -5.93 -2.88 0.19
N ASN A 330 -6.96 -3.71 0.34
CA ASN A 330 -8.33 -3.25 0.56
C ASN A 330 -8.54 -2.58 1.92
N GLN A 331 -7.80 -3.00 2.95
CA GLN A 331 -7.78 -2.31 4.23
C GLN A 331 -7.15 -0.92 4.16
N THR A 332 -6.16 -0.73 3.28
CA THR A 332 -5.43 0.53 3.16
C THR A 332 -6.17 1.53 2.29
N TYR A 333 -6.78 1.07 1.18
CA TYR A 333 -7.46 1.98 0.25
C TYR A 333 -8.67 1.31 -0.42
N LEU A 334 -9.85 1.90 -0.20
CA LEU A 334 -11.11 1.45 -0.82
C LEU A 334 -11.50 2.26 -2.06
N GLY A 335 -10.80 3.36 -2.35
CA GLY A 335 -11.15 4.25 -3.45
C GLY A 335 -12.34 5.17 -3.18
N THR A 336 -12.68 5.41 -1.91
CA THR A 336 -13.81 6.26 -1.49
C THR A 336 -13.46 7.75 -1.58
N ASP A 337 -12.23 8.14 -1.25
CA ASP A 337 -11.74 9.53 -1.22
C ASP A 337 -10.64 9.80 -2.28
N SER A 338 -10.80 10.85 -3.09
CA SER A 338 -9.82 11.27 -4.11
C SER A 338 -8.67 12.15 -3.60
N THR A 339 -8.70 12.50 -2.31
CA THR A 339 -7.65 13.25 -1.62
C THR A 339 -6.70 12.35 -0.84
N LEU A 340 -7.00 11.04 -0.78
CA LEU A 340 -6.15 10.01 -0.19
C LEU A 340 -5.35 9.25 -1.25
N ASN A 341 -4.30 8.58 -0.78
CA ASN A 341 -3.45 7.71 -1.57
C ASN A 341 -2.98 6.51 -0.71
N ILE A 342 -2.09 5.69 -1.25
CA ILE A 342 -1.61 4.45 -0.64
C ILE A 342 -0.18 4.66 -0.16
N GLY A 343 0.02 4.59 1.16
CA GLY A 343 1.36 4.63 1.74
C GLY A 343 2.11 3.30 1.54
N PRO A 344 3.45 3.29 1.37
CA PRO A 344 4.22 2.06 1.21
C PRO A 344 3.99 1.02 2.30
N LYS A 345 3.77 1.46 3.56
CA LYS A 345 3.39 0.60 4.68
C LYS A 345 1.95 0.79 5.19
N GLY A 346 1.12 1.47 4.41
CA GLY A 346 -0.29 1.74 4.75
C GLY A 346 -0.49 2.23 6.19
N PHE A 347 -1.37 1.56 6.94
CA PHE A 347 -1.67 1.85 8.34
C PHE A 347 -1.04 0.84 9.31
N THR A 348 0.14 0.32 8.98
CA THR A 348 0.74 -0.82 9.69
C THR A 348 2.06 -0.49 10.37
N GLY A 349 2.56 0.74 10.21
CA GLY A 349 3.83 1.20 10.76
C GLY A 349 4.16 2.62 10.33
N GLU A 350 5.25 3.17 10.87
CA GLU A 350 5.63 4.58 10.64
C GLU A 350 6.65 4.79 9.52
N LYS A 351 7.46 3.77 9.17
CA LYS A 351 8.48 3.89 8.12
C LYS A 351 7.83 4.27 6.78
N TYR A 352 8.50 5.17 6.06
CA TYR A 352 8.01 5.90 4.86
C TYR A 352 6.89 6.91 5.11
N GLY A 353 6.49 7.12 6.38
CA GLY A 353 5.59 8.18 6.82
C GLY A 353 4.16 8.08 6.29
N GLY A 354 3.72 6.93 5.79
CA GLY A 354 2.41 6.75 5.15
C GLY A 354 2.18 7.65 3.92
N SER A 355 3.25 8.22 3.35
CA SER A 355 3.22 9.19 2.26
C SER A 355 2.99 8.55 0.90
N THR A 356 2.70 9.37 -0.12
CA THR A 356 2.52 8.93 -1.50
C THR A 356 3.86 8.85 -2.25
N TYR A 357 4.08 7.74 -2.97
CA TYR A 357 5.25 7.47 -3.81
C TYR A 357 4.84 7.13 -5.25
N TRP A 358 5.80 6.91 -6.15
CA TRP A 358 5.56 6.47 -7.55
C TRP A 358 4.97 5.05 -7.64
N ASP A 359 5.07 4.27 -6.56
CA ASP A 359 4.48 2.95 -6.35
C ASP A 359 3.01 2.89 -6.79
N THR A 360 2.24 3.92 -6.45
CA THR A 360 0.81 3.99 -6.77
C THR A 360 0.57 3.88 -8.27
N GLU A 361 1.30 4.67 -9.06
CA GLU A 361 1.14 4.72 -10.50
C GLU A 361 1.76 3.52 -11.21
N ALA A 362 2.89 3.02 -10.69
CA ALA A 362 3.62 1.92 -11.32
C ALA A 362 3.06 0.53 -10.99
N TYR A 363 2.44 0.33 -9.81
CA TYR A 363 2.06 -0.99 -9.30
C TYR A 363 0.60 -1.08 -8.83
N CYS A 364 0.09 -0.08 -8.11
CA CYS A 364 -1.24 -0.17 -7.49
C CYS A 364 -2.40 0.04 -8.48
N ILE A 365 -2.26 0.97 -9.42
CA ILE A 365 -3.32 1.31 -10.39
C ILE A 365 -3.86 0.09 -11.16
N PRO A 366 -3.02 -0.83 -11.70
CA PRO A 366 -3.49 -2.06 -12.35
C PRO A 366 -4.49 -2.86 -11.50
N PHE A 367 -4.19 -3.06 -10.22
CA PHE A 367 -5.05 -3.79 -9.29
C PHE A 367 -6.41 -3.09 -9.10
N TYR A 368 -6.40 -1.78 -8.80
CA TYR A 368 -7.65 -1.04 -8.54
C TYR A 368 -8.52 -0.88 -9.78
N MET A 369 -7.92 -0.72 -10.97
CA MET A 369 -8.66 -0.70 -12.24
C MET A 369 -9.38 -2.02 -12.49
N ALA A 370 -8.75 -3.16 -12.19
CA ALA A 370 -9.30 -4.46 -12.49
C ALA A 370 -10.31 -4.97 -11.45
N THR A 371 -10.19 -4.56 -10.19
CA THR A 371 -10.93 -5.19 -9.07
C THR A 371 -12.04 -4.32 -8.45
N LYS A 372 -12.00 -3.00 -8.61
CA LYS A 372 -12.99 -2.09 -7.99
C LYS A 372 -13.94 -1.49 -9.01
N ASP A 373 -13.48 -0.49 -9.75
CA ASP A 373 -14.22 0.29 -10.75
C ASP A 373 -13.24 1.27 -11.39
N ASP A 374 -13.49 1.71 -12.62
CA ASP A 374 -12.63 2.69 -13.30
C ASP A 374 -12.54 4.03 -12.55
N LYS A 375 -13.60 4.42 -11.82
CA LYS A 375 -13.61 5.63 -11.00
C LYS A 375 -12.54 5.61 -9.91
N VAL A 376 -12.17 4.46 -9.36
CA VAL A 376 -11.15 4.40 -8.30
C VAL A 376 -9.78 4.78 -8.86
N ALA A 377 -9.37 4.19 -9.98
CA ALA A 377 -8.12 4.56 -10.64
C ALA A 377 -8.16 6.01 -11.14
N ARG A 378 -9.31 6.49 -11.61
CA ARG A 378 -9.51 7.89 -11.97
C ARG A 378 -9.31 8.84 -10.79
N LYS A 379 -9.73 8.46 -9.57
CA LYS A 379 -9.48 9.24 -8.35
C LYS A 379 -7.99 9.33 -8.02
N LEU A 380 -7.24 8.24 -8.16
CA LEU A 380 -5.77 8.25 -7.99
C LEU A 380 -5.06 9.16 -9.01
N LEU A 381 -5.54 9.17 -10.27
CA LEU A 381 -5.02 10.12 -11.26
C LEU A 381 -5.42 11.57 -10.96
N LYS A 382 -6.67 11.79 -10.51
CA LYS A 382 -7.14 13.12 -10.07
C LYS A 382 -6.33 13.64 -8.88
N TYR A 383 -5.91 12.78 -7.97
CA TYR A 383 -5.00 13.14 -6.86
C TYR A 383 -3.71 13.79 -7.41
N ARG A 384 -3.07 13.21 -8.43
CA ARG A 384 -1.88 13.80 -9.07
C ARG A 384 -2.20 15.08 -9.84
N TYR A 385 -3.35 15.17 -10.50
CA TYR A 385 -3.77 16.41 -11.15
C TYR A 385 -3.94 17.56 -10.14
N ASN A 386 -4.58 17.30 -9.00
CA ASN A 386 -4.77 18.31 -7.94
C ASN A 386 -3.43 18.83 -7.39
N HIS A 387 -2.35 18.05 -7.51
CA HIS A 387 -1.00 18.41 -7.08
C HIS A 387 -0.11 18.98 -8.20
N LEU A 388 -0.65 19.25 -9.40
CA LEU A 388 0.14 19.73 -10.53
C LEU A 388 0.86 21.06 -10.24
N GLU A 389 0.18 22.02 -9.59
CA GLU A 389 0.82 23.30 -9.24
C GLU A 389 1.96 23.12 -8.24
N LYS A 390 1.82 22.20 -7.28
CA LYS A 390 2.91 21.85 -6.35
C LYS A 390 4.07 21.17 -7.03
N ALA A 391 3.82 20.30 -8.02
CA ALA A 391 4.88 19.74 -8.85
C ALA A 391 5.61 20.83 -9.66
N ILE A 392 4.92 21.88 -10.11
CA ILE A 392 5.55 23.04 -10.77
C ILE A 392 6.40 23.85 -9.78
N GLU A 393 5.93 24.04 -8.54
CA GLU A 393 6.71 24.67 -7.46
C GLU A 393 7.98 23.87 -7.13
N ASN A 394 7.88 22.55 -7.02
CA ASN A 394 9.04 21.67 -6.79
C ASN A 394 10.09 21.82 -7.91
N ALA A 395 9.65 21.82 -9.18
CA ALA A 395 10.55 22.04 -10.30
C ALA A 395 11.21 23.44 -10.24
N ARG A 396 10.44 24.47 -9.87
CA ARG A 396 10.98 25.84 -9.73
C ARG A 396 12.08 25.94 -8.68
N LYS A 397 11.95 25.22 -7.56
CA LYS A 397 12.99 25.14 -6.50
C LYS A 397 14.32 24.61 -7.04
N LEU A 398 14.29 23.78 -8.09
CA LEU A 398 15.47 23.21 -8.75
C LEU A 398 15.90 23.97 -10.02
N GLY A 399 15.36 25.17 -10.25
CA GLY A 399 15.75 26.02 -11.38
C GLY A 399 15.03 25.75 -12.70
N PHE A 400 13.98 24.91 -12.70
CA PHE A 400 13.12 24.73 -13.88
C PHE A 400 12.09 25.86 -13.99
N SER A 401 11.64 26.13 -15.21
CA SER A 401 10.81 27.29 -15.53
C SER A 401 9.63 26.96 -16.45
N ASN A 402 8.82 27.97 -16.79
CA ASN A 402 7.75 27.89 -17.79
C ASN A 402 6.68 26.82 -17.51
N GLY A 403 6.42 26.48 -16.25
CA GLY A 403 5.43 25.46 -15.90
C GLY A 403 5.90 24.03 -16.11
N ALA A 404 7.22 23.78 -16.10
CA ALA A 404 7.76 22.43 -15.90
C ALA A 404 7.28 21.87 -14.56
N ALA A 405 6.79 20.63 -14.56
CA ALA A 405 6.31 19.95 -13.37
C ALA A 405 7.27 18.80 -13.02
N LEU A 406 7.75 18.77 -11.78
CA LEU A 406 8.47 17.66 -11.18
C LEU A 406 7.65 17.18 -9.99
N TYR A 407 6.97 16.06 -10.19
CA TYR A 407 6.27 15.41 -9.09
C TYR A 407 7.27 14.95 -8.03
N PRO A 408 6.90 15.06 -6.75
CA PRO A 408 7.78 14.69 -5.64
C PRO A 408 8.02 13.17 -5.60
N MET A 409 9.14 12.76 -5.02
CA MET A 409 9.37 11.36 -4.66
C MET A 409 8.43 10.96 -3.52
N VAL A 410 8.30 11.82 -2.51
CA VAL A 410 7.49 11.58 -1.31
C VAL A 410 6.58 12.76 -1.06
N THR A 411 5.28 12.52 -0.86
CA THR A 411 4.35 13.62 -0.58
C THR A 411 3.04 13.24 0.11
N MET A 412 2.45 14.22 0.79
CA MET A 412 1.04 14.20 1.23
C MET A 412 0.15 15.18 0.46
N ASN A 413 0.69 16.33 0.07
CA ASN A 413 -0.06 17.49 -0.46
C ASN A 413 0.48 18.01 -1.81
N GLY A 414 1.43 17.29 -2.42
CA GLY A 414 2.12 17.65 -3.66
C GLY A 414 3.52 18.24 -3.47
N GLU A 415 3.85 18.75 -2.28
CA GLU A 415 5.22 19.20 -1.97
C GLU A 415 6.15 18.01 -1.77
N GLU A 416 7.40 18.16 -2.19
CA GLU A 416 8.44 17.18 -1.89
C GLU A 416 8.66 17.08 -0.37
N CYS A 417 8.89 15.87 0.10
CA CYS A 417 9.18 15.56 1.50
C CYS A 417 10.51 14.81 1.67
N HIS A 418 11.04 14.20 0.60
CA HIS A 418 12.27 13.43 0.66
C HIS A 418 13.52 14.32 0.84
N ASN A 419 14.50 13.86 1.61
CA ASN A 419 15.64 14.68 2.08
C ASN A 419 17.04 14.11 1.73
N GLU A 420 17.15 13.24 0.73
CA GLU A 420 18.43 12.75 0.18
C GLU A 420 18.55 13.15 -1.29
N TRP A 421 19.59 13.92 -1.64
CA TRP A 421 19.69 14.62 -2.94
C TRP A 421 19.72 13.65 -4.12
N GLU A 422 20.35 12.48 -3.94
CA GLU A 422 20.44 11.37 -4.89
C GLU A 422 19.06 10.79 -5.26
N ILE A 423 18.03 11.03 -4.44
CA ILE A 423 16.66 10.56 -4.67
C ILE A 423 15.74 11.76 -4.97
N THR A 424 15.74 12.74 -4.06
CA THR A 424 14.90 13.94 -4.09
C THR A 424 15.05 14.68 -5.42
N PHE A 425 16.27 14.86 -5.91
CA PHE A 425 16.53 15.65 -7.13
C PHE A 425 16.76 14.79 -8.37
N GLU A 426 17.24 13.55 -8.18
CA GLU A 426 17.82 12.76 -9.26
C GLU A 426 16.97 11.54 -9.65
N GLU A 427 16.09 11.01 -8.79
CA GLU A 427 15.21 9.87 -9.10
C GLU A 427 13.96 10.28 -9.89
N ILE A 428 14.19 10.93 -11.02
CA ILE A 428 13.18 11.68 -11.76
C ILE A 428 12.29 10.83 -12.66
N HIS A 429 12.57 9.52 -12.77
CA HIS A 429 11.76 8.57 -13.56
C HIS A 429 10.30 8.51 -13.05
N ARG A 430 10.06 8.84 -11.78
CA ARG A 430 8.72 8.99 -11.17
C ARG A 430 7.76 9.87 -11.98
N ASN A 431 8.26 10.93 -12.63
CA ASN A 431 7.45 11.77 -13.52
C ASN A 431 6.86 10.97 -14.69
N GLY A 432 7.66 10.05 -15.23
CA GLY A 432 7.23 9.20 -16.32
C GLY A 432 6.29 8.09 -15.87
N ALA A 433 6.41 7.58 -14.64
CA ALA A 433 5.43 6.64 -14.07
C ALA A 433 4.02 7.26 -14.03
N ILE A 434 3.91 8.54 -13.66
CA ILE A 434 2.65 9.29 -13.68
C ILE A 434 2.10 9.43 -15.11
N ALA A 435 2.95 9.79 -16.08
CA ALA A 435 2.53 9.86 -17.48
C ALA A 435 2.09 8.49 -18.03
N PHE A 436 2.78 7.41 -17.63
CA PHE A 436 2.43 6.03 -17.99
C PHE A 436 1.10 5.60 -17.39
N ALA A 437 0.80 5.96 -16.13
CA ALA A 437 -0.48 5.68 -15.51
C ALA A 437 -1.65 6.35 -16.25
N ILE A 438 -1.49 7.58 -16.74
CA ILE A 438 -2.50 8.26 -17.58
C ILE A 438 -2.75 7.47 -18.88
N HIS A 439 -1.68 7.00 -19.52
CA HIS A 439 -1.79 6.15 -20.71
C HIS A 439 -2.48 4.82 -20.40
N ASN A 440 -2.04 4.14 -19.34
CA ASN A 440 -2.54 2.82 -18.97
C ASN A 440 -4.01 2.87 -18.56
N TYR A 441 -4.43 3.91 -17.84
CA TYR A 441 -5.84 4.16 -17.53
C TYR A 441 -6.69 4.23 -18.79
N PHE A 442 -6.34 5.12 -19.72
CA PHE A 442 -7.11 5.23 -20.97
C PHE A 442 -7.11 3.92 -21.76
N ARG A 443 -5.95 3.27 -21.91
CA ARG A 443 -5.82 1.98 -22.62
C ARG A 443 -6.75 0.92 -22.03
N TYR A 444 -6.82 0.83 -20.71
CA TYR A 444 -7.61 -0.18 -20.01
C TYR A 444 -9.11 0.15 -20.00
N THR A 445 -9.48 1.34 -19.53
CA THR A 445 -10.89 1.71 -19.30
C THR A 445 -11.60 2.18 -20.57
N GLY A 446 -10.86 2.70 -21.55
CA GLY A 446 -11.42 3.40 -22.69
C GLY A 446 -11.98 4.79 -22.36
N ASP A 447 -11.89 5.24 -21.11
CA ASP A 447 -12.30 6.58 -20.69
C ASP A 447 -11.28 7.62 -21.18
N TYR A 448 -11.52 8.15 -22.37
CA TYR A 448 -10.71 9.22 -22.92
C TYR A 448 -10.95 10.56 -22.22
N SER A 449 -12.07 10.75 -21.51
CA SER A 449 -12.48 12.05 -20.95
C SER A 449 -11.47 12.61 -19.96
N TYR A 450 -10.77 11.73 -19.22
CA TYR A 450 -9.73 12.13 -18.28
C TYR A 450 -8.62 12.98 -18.96
N ILE A 451 -8.22 12.64 -20.19
CA ILE A 451 -7.10 13.32 -20.88
C ILE A 451 -7.42 14.79 -21.18
N PRO A 452 -8.48 15.16 -21.92
CA PRO A 452 -8.82 16.55 -22.16
C PRO A 452 -9.18 17.28 -20.86
N GLU A 453 -9.93 16.65 -19.94
CA GLU A 453 -10.35 17.31 -18.70
C GLU A 453 -9.18 17.67 -17.77
N MET A 454 -8.16 16.81 -17.67
CA MET A 454 -7.06 16.95 -16.70
C MET A 454 -5.70 16.47 -17.22
N GLY A 455 -5.65 15.25 -17.75
CA GLY A 455 -4.40 14.54 -18.04
C GLY A 455 -3.46 15.28 -19.00
N LEU A 456 -4.00 16.04 -19.95
CA LEU A 456 -3.20 16.78 -20.93
C LEU A 456 -2.39 17.90 -20.26
N GLU A 457 -2.92 18.56 -19.23
CA GLU A 457 -2.17 19.59 -18.48
C GLU A 457 -0.99 18.98 -17.73
N VAL A 458 -1.20 17.80 -17.13
CA VAL A 458 -0.14 17.02 -16.44
C VAL A 458 0.95 16.62 -17.43
N LEU A 459 0.57 16.08 -18.59
CA LEU A 459 1.49 15.66 -19.65
C LEU A 459 2.31 16.83 -20.22
N ILE A 460 1.71 18.01 -20.38
CA ILE A 460 2.41 19.24 -20.77
C ILE A 460 3.44 19.64 -19.72
N GLY A 461 3.07 19.67 -18.43
CA GLY A 461 3.98 20.00 -17.34
C GLY A 461 5.20 19.07 -17.28
N ILE A 462 4.96 17.76 -17.40
CA ILE A 462 6.03 16.75 -17.40
C ILE A 462 6.91 16.86 -18.66
N SER A 463 6.33 17.11 -19.84
CA SER A 463 7.10 17.26 -21.10
C SER A 463 8.00 18.49 -21.07
N ARG A 464 7.55 19.58 -20.42
CA ARG A 464 8.35 20.78 -20.16
C ARG A 464 9.54 20.51 -19.26
N PHE A 465 9.34 19.68 -18.22
CA PHE A 465 10.42 19.22 -17.36
C PHE A 465 11.44 18.42 -18.17
N TRP A 466 11.01 17.41 -18.93
CA TRP A 466 11.94 16.59 -19.72
C TRP A 466 12.75 17.39 -20.73
N HIS A 467 12.12 18.33 -21.45
CA HIS A 467 12.81 19.20 -22.39
C HIS A 467 13.89 20.08 -21.72
N GLN A 468 13.65 20.55 -20.49
CA GLN A 468 14.61 21.38 -19.75
C GLN A 468 15.69 20.55 -19.03
N ARG A 469 15.40 19.28 -18.70
CA ARG A 469 16.30 18.40 -17.94
C ARG A 469 17.43 17.78 -18.76
N VAL A 470 17.24 17.66 -20.08
CA VAL A 470 18.21 17.06 -21.00
C VAL A 470 19.26 18.06 -21.49
N ASN A 471 20.43 17.56 -21.88
CA ASN A 471 21.52 18.34 -22.48
C ASN A 471 21.81 17.85 -23.90
N LEU A 472 22.06 18.74 -24.84
CA LEU A 472 22.54 18.35 -26.17
C LEU A 472 24.06 18.12 -26.11
N SER A 473 24.50 16.86 -26.13
CA SER A 473 25.91 16.50 -26.20
C SER A 473 26.44 16.76 -27.61
N LYS A 474 27.48 17.59 -27.72
CA LYS A 474 28.18 17.86 -28.99
C LYS A 474 28.93 16.63 -29.49
N ASP A 475 29.53 15.88 -28.57
CA ASP A 475 30.30 14.66 -28.85
C ASP A 475 29.40 13.57 -29.44
N LYS A 476 28.27 13.29 -28.78
CA LYS A 476 27.33 12.25 -29.24
C LYS A 476 26.36 12.75 -30.33
N ASN A 477 26.26 14.07 -30.54
CA ASN A 477 25.22 14.72 -31.35
C ASN A 477 23.79 14.26 -31.00
N LYS A 478 23.55 14.04 -29.71
CA LYS A 478 22.33 13.48 -29.12
C LYS A 478 21.98 14.20 -27.82
N TYR A 479 20.71 14.15 -27.44
CA TYR A 479 20.29 14.58 -26.10
C TYR A 479 20.66 13.49 -25.10
N VAL A 480 21.36 13.89 -24.05
CA VAL A 480 21.78 13.06 -22.92
C VAL A 480 21.09 13.57 -21.66
N MET A 481 20.99 12.70 -20.65
CA MET A 481 20.49 13.07 -19.33
C MET A 481 21.56 12.71 -18.30
N LEU A 482 22.05 13.72 -17.59
CA LEU A 482 23.19 13.57 -16.68
C LEU A 482 22.76 13.69 -15.23
N GLY A 483 23.43 13.00 -14.30
CA GLY A 483 23.19 13.06 -12.86
C GLY A 483 21.78 12.65 -12.46
N VAL A 484 21.43 11.39 -12.71
CA VAL A 484 20.11 10.80 -12.38
C VAL A 484 20.29 9.56 -11.53
N THR A 485 19.21 9.17 -10.85
CA THR A 485 19.04 7.86 -10.21
C THR A 485 17.88 7.15 -10.92
N GLY A 486 18.09 5.90 -11.34
CA GLY A 486 17.03 5.07 -11.90
C GLY A 486 16.21 4.38 -10.79
N PRO A 487 15.24 3.52 -11.14
CA PRO A 487 14.61 2.63 -10.17
C PRO A 487 15.63 1.82 -9.35
N ASN A 488 16.79 1.49 -9.94
CA ASN A 488 17.90 0.94 -9.18
C ASN A 488 18.58 2.04 -8.35
N GLU A 489 18.13 2.23 -7.11
CA GLU A 489 18.71 3.20 -6.17
C GLU A 489 20.14 2.87 -5.72
N TYR A 490 20.69 1.71 -6.09
CA TYR A 490 22.13 1.39 -5.90
C TYR A 490 23.02 1.98 -6.99
N GLU A 491 22.49 2.89 -7.80
CA GLU A 491 23.21 3.66 -8.80
C GLU A 491 22.78 5.12 -8.66
N ASN A 492 23.62 5.95 -8.04
CA ASN A 492 23.32 7.36 -7.81
C ASN A 492 24.20 8.26 -8.68
N ASN A 493 23.64 9.41 -9.08
CA ASN A 493 24.32 10.41 -9.91
C ASN A 493 24.89 9.85 -11.22
N VAL A 494 24.22 8.83 -11.78
CA VAL A 494 24.64 8.18 -13.03
C VAL A 494 24.22 8.99 -14.24
N ASN A 495 24.81 8.67 -15.40
CA ASN A 495 24.51 9.34 -16.65
C ASN A 495 23.79 8.39 -17.61
N ASN A 496 22.77 8.92 -18.27
CA ASN A 496 22.01 8.24 -19.32
C ASN A 496 21.41 6.93 -18.85
N ASN A 497 20.79 6.92 -17.66
CA ASN A 497 19.99 5.77 -17.23
C ASN A 497 18.97 5.44 -18.35
N TRP A 498 19.04 4.22 -18.88
CA TRP A 498 18.30 3.87 -20.09
C TRP A 498 16.79 3.99 -19.91
N TYR A 499 16.27 3.50 -18.79
CA TYR A 499 14.85 3.55 -18.48
C TYR A 499 14.35 4.99 -18.42
N THR A 500 15.05 5.87 -17.68
CA THR A 500 14.71 7.29 -17.55
C THR A 500 14.73 8.00 -18.91
N ASN A 501 15.77 7.76 -19.73
CA ASN A 501 15.85 8.34 -21.07
C ASN A 501 14.70 7.86 -21.97
N TYR A 502 14.37 6.56 -21.90
CA TYR A 502 13.35 5.96 -22.77
C TYR A 502 11.97 6.48 -22.39
N LEU A 503 11.69 6.50 -21.09
CA LEU A 503 10.47 7.02 -20.50
C LEU A 503 10.27 8.51 -20.80
N ALA A 504 11.33 9.33 -20.78
CA ALA A 504 11.25 10.74 -21.17
C ALA A 504 10.91 10.92 -22.66
N LYS A 505 11.56 10.15 -23.55
CA LYS A 505 11.23 10.12 -24.99
C LYS A 505 9.78 9.70 -25.21
N TRP A 506 9.37 8.61 -24.57
CA TRP A 506 8.01 8.06 -24.68
C TRP A 506 6.98 9.08 -24.22
N CYS A 507 7.18 9.69 -23.05
CA CYS A 507 6.27 10.69 -22.48
C CYS A 507 6.07 11.88 -23.43
N ILE A 508 7.16 12.44 -23.98
CA ILE A 508 7.06 13.54 -24.96
C ILE A 508 6.24 13.12 -26.18
N ASN A 509 6.52 11.95 -26.76
CA ASN A 509 5.79 11.47 -27.93
C ASN A 509 4.31 11.22 -27.62
N TYR A 510 4.00 10.69 -26.45
CA TYR A 510 2.63 10.49 -25.99
C TYR A 510 1.90 11.83 -25.84
N THR A 511 2.52 12.83 -25.19
CA THR A 511 1.96 14.17 -25.05
C THR A 511 1.65 14.81 -26.40
N LEU A 512 2.59 14.75 -27.36
CA LEU A 512 2.37 15.29 -28.72
C LEU A 512 1.20 14.58 -29.42
N THR A 513 1.11 13.26 -29.27
CA THR A 513 -0.01 12.48 -29.82
C THR A 513 -1.35 12.89 -29.19
N GLN A 514 -1.38 13.11 -27.87
CA GLN A 514 -2.61 13.53 -27.19
C GLN A 514 -2.99 14.98 -27.51
N LEU A 515 -2.02 15.88 -27.71
CA LEU A 515 -2.28 17.24 -28.18
C LEU A 515 -3.01 17.24 -29.51
N ASP A 516 -2.54 16.45 -30.48
CA ASP A 516 -3.18 16.34 -31.80
C ASP A 516 -4.59 15.74 -31.70
N LYS A 517 -4.76 14.69 -30.90
CA LYS A 517 -6.07 14.06 -30.67
C LYS A 517 -7.06 15.02 -30.01
N VAL A 518 -6.67 15.70 -28.92
CA VAL A 518 -7.53 16.67 -28.21
C VAL A 518 -7.83 17.88 -29.09
N LYS A 519 -6.85 18.39 -29.86
CA LYS A 519 -7.08 19.48 -30.84
C LYS A 519 -8.15 19.13 -31.87
N SER A 520 -8.16 17.88 -32.34
CA SER A 520 -9.10 17.43 -33.37
C SER A 520 -10.47 17.01 -32.81
N GLY A 521 -10.52 16.36 -31.65
CA GLY A 521 -11.74 15.77 -31.09
C GLY A 521 -12.40 16.56 -29.96
N TYR A 522 -11.67 17.44 -29.27
CA TYR A 522 -12.11 18.17 -28.08
C TYR A 522 -11.63 19.63 -28.12
N PRO A 523 -12.06 20.43 -29.11
CA PRO A 523 -11.52 21.76 -29.37
C PRO A 523 -11.69 22.74 -28.21
N ASP A 524 -12.79 22.65 -27.45
CA ASP A 524 -13.03 23.52 -26.29
C ASP A 524 -12.03 23.25 -25.16
N ASP A 525 -11.79 21.98 -24.85
CA ASP A 525 -10.74 21.58 -23.90
C ASP A 525 -9.36 21.94 -24.41
N TYR A 526 -9.08 21.75 -25.70
CA TYR A 526 -7.82 22.19 -26.31
C TYR A 526 -7.60 23.69 -26.10
N HIS A 527 -8.58 24.54 -26.41
CA HIS A 527 -8.48 25.99 -26.20
C HIS A 527 -8.31 26.35 -24.73
N ARG A 528 -9.02 25.66 -23.81
CA ARG A 528 -8.85 25.83 -22.36
C ARG A 528 -7.44 25.48 -21.91
N VAL A 529 -6.95 24.30 -22.29
CA VAL A 529 -5.62 23.80 -21.91
C VAL A 529 -4.52 24.68 -22.49
N VAL A 530 -4.56 25.04 -23.78
CA VAL A 530 -3.58 25.97 -24.38
C VAL A 530 -3.69 27.36 -23.75
N GLY A 531 -4.91 27.83 -23.47
CA GLY A 531 -5.15 29.09 -22.80
C GLY A 531 -4.57 29.15 -21.39
N LYS A 532 -4.65 28.05 -20.63
CA LYS A 532 -4.10 27.92 -19.27
C LYS A 532 -2.58 27.74 -19.29
N THR A 533 -2.08 26.80 -20.09
CA THR A 533 -0.66 26.42 -20.12
C THR A 533 0.21 27.36 -20.95
N LYS A 534 -0.39 28.22 -21.78
CA LYS A 534 0.29 29.09 -22.76
C LYS A 534 1.21 28.30 -23.72
N LEU A 535 0.85 27.05 -24.02
CA LEU A 535 1.60 26.18 -24.91
C LEU A 535 1.71 26.78 -26.32
N THR A 536 2.86 26.60 -26.97
CA THR A 536 3.09 27.06 -28.36
C THR A 536 3.55 25.93 -29.26
N ASP A 537 3.27 26.01 -30.56
CA ASP A 537 3.72 25.03 -31.55
C ASP A 537 5.26 24.91 -31.58
N ARG A 538 5.97 26.04 -31.44
CA ARG A 538 7.44 26.08 -31.35
C ARG A 538 7.98 25.30 -30.16
N GLU A 539 7.25 25.30 -29.04
CA GLU A 539 7.61 24.50 -27.87
C GLU A 539 7.49 23.00 -28.17
N CYS A 540 6.39 22.60 -28.81
CA CYS A 540 6.16 21.21 -29.25
C CYS A 540 7.23 20.73 -30.24
N GLU A 541 7.67 21.57 -31.19
CA GLU A 541 8.76 21.26 -32.12
C GLU A 541 10.09 20.98 -31.40
N LYS A 542 10.40 21.75 -30.36
CA LYS A 542 11.61 21.53 -29.56
C LYS A 542 11.53 20.21 -28.79
N TRP A 543 10.37 19.89 -28.22
CA TRP A 543 10.17 18.61 -27.54
C TRP A 543 10.35 17.44 -28.52
N LYS A 544 9.76 17.53 -29.71
CA LYS A 544 9.92 16.52 -30.77
C LYS A 544 11.39 16.33 -31.16
N LYS A 545 12.17 17.42 -31.21
CA LYS A 545 13.62 17.35 -31.46
C LYS A 545 14.37 16.58 -30.36
N VAL A 546 13.99 16.77 -29.09
CA VAL A 546 14.52 15.99 -27.95
C VAL A 546 14.20 14.52 -28.12
N ALA A 547 12.93 14.16 -28.27
CA ALA A 547 12.49 12.77 -28.39
C ALA A 547 13.16 12.03 -29.57
N ASN A 548 13.31 12.70 -30.72
CA ASN A 548 13.93 12.13 -31.92
C ASN A 548 15.45 11.91 -31.79
N LYS A 549 16.12 12.63 -30.88
CA LYS A 549 17.58 12.60 -30.73
C LYS A 549 18.03 12.18 -29.33
N MET A 550 17.17 11.56 -28.54
CA MET A 550 17.55 10.98 -27.24
C MET A 550 18.64 9.91 -27.43
N TYR A 551 19.61 9.89 -26.53
CA TYR A 551 20.68 8.89 -26.47
C TYR A 551 20.26 7.71 -25.60
N PHE A 552 20.62 6.50 -26.03
CA PHE A 552 20.41 5.25 -25.31
C PHE A 552 21.74 4.49 -25.29
N PRO A 553 22.35 4.24 -24.12
CA PRO A 553 23.59 3.48 -24.06
C PRO A 553 23.31 2.02 -24.45
N TYR A 554 24.14 1.47 -25.33
CA TYR A 554 23.93 0.13 -25.91
C TYR A 554 25.26 -0.60 -26.05
N SER A 555 25.33 -1.83 -25.55
CA SER A 555 26.46 -2.72 -25.78
C SER A 555 26.20 -3.61 -26.99
N LYS A 556 27.04 -3.47 -28.02
CA LYS A 556 27.00 -4.37 -29.18
C LYS A 556 27.49 -5.78 -28.86
N GLU A 557 28.40 -5.90 -27.90
CA GLU A 557 28.97 -7.18 -27.47
C GLU A 557 27.91 -8.06 -26.83
N TYR A 558 27.17 -7.52 -25.86
CA TYR A 558 26.11 -8.24 -25.15
C TYR A 558 24.74 -8.14 -25.87
N GLY A 559 24.60 -7.22 -26.82
CA GLY A 559 23.35 -7.00 -27.54
C GLY A 559 22.25 -6.35 -26.69
N VAL A 560 22.61 -5.70 -25.57
CA VAL A 560 21.67 -5.11 -24.60
C VAL A 560 21.85 -3.60 -24.47
N PHE A 561 20.76 -2.90 -24.14
CA PHE A 561 20.82 -1.57 -23.58
C PHE A 561 21.47 -1.62 -22.22
N LEU A 562 22.41 -0.71 -21.98
CA LEU A 562 23.08 -0.59 -20.68
C LEU A 562 22.18 0.16 -19.71
N GLN A 563 22.16 -0.25 -18.44
CA GLN A 563 21.39 0.43 -17.41
C GLN A 563 21.80 1.91 -17.32
N GLN A 564 23.09 2.20 -17.44
CA GLN A 564 23.65 3.56 -17.56
C GLN A 564 24.99 3.52 -18.34
N ASP A 565 25.51 4.69 -18.74
CA ASP A 565 26.89 4.78 -19.24
C ASP A 565 27.87 4.33 -18.12
N GLY A 566 28.87 3.51 -18.47
CA GLY A 566 29.88 3.00 -17.54
C GLY A 566 29.49 1.73 -16.76
N PHE A 567 28.29 1.17 -16.95
CA PHE A 567 27.87 -0.05 -16.24
C PHE A 567 28.83 -1.24 -16.45
N LEU A 568 29.35 -1.40 -17.68
CA LEU A 568 30.28 -2.50 -18.01
C LEU A 568 31.71 -2.30 -17.46
N ASP A 569 32.04 -1.13 -16.93
CA ASP A 569 33.35 -0.88 -16.31
C ASP A 569 33.42 -1.46 -14.88
N LYS A 570 32.28 -1.92 -14.34
CA LYS A 570 32.18 -2.55 -13.03
C LYS A 570 32.73 -3.98 -13.05
N GLU A 571 33.11 -4.49 -11.89
CA GLU A 571 33.45 -5.90 -11.72
C GLU A 571 32.17 -6.74 -11.72
N LEU A 572 31.83 -7.32 -12.88
CA LEU A 572 30.58 -8.05 -13.10
C LEU A 572 30.59 -9.44 -12.42
N VAL A 573 30.36 -9.45 -11.10
CA VAL A 573 30.14 -10.65 -10.28
C VAL A 573 28.64 -10.88 -10.09
N LYS A 574 28.17 -12.11 -10.32
CA LYS A 574 26.74 -12.47 -10.17
C LYS A 574 26.36 -12.59 -8.70
N VAL A 575 25.08 -12.40 -8.40
CA VAL A 575 24.53 -12.53 -7.04
C VAL A 575 24.70 -13.95 -6.47
N ASP A 576 24.69 -14.98 -7.32
CA ASP A 576 24.92 -16.37 -6.88
C ASP A 576 26.34 -16.60 -6.35
N ASP A 577 27.31 -15.79 -6.81
CA ASP A 577 28.71 -15.83 -6.35
C ASP A 577 28.94 -14.92 -5.13
N LEU A 578 27.93 -14.15 -4.70
CA LEU A 578 27.99 -13.30 -3.51
C LEU A 578 27.74 -14.13 -2.23
N PRO A 579 28.64 -14.09 -1.22
CA PRO A 579 28.42 -14.82 0.02
C PRO A 579 27.10 -14.46 0.71
N LYS A 580 26.31 -15.47 1.10
CA LYS A 580 25.05 -15.26 1.84
C LYS A 580 25.24 -14.49 3.16
N SER A 581 26.42 -14.60 3.77
CA SER A 581 26.80 -13.85 4.97
C SER A 581 26.89 -12.33 4.73
N GLU A 582 26.99 -11.89 3.48
CA GLU A 582 27.05 -10.47 3.08
C GLU A 582 25.69 -9.90 2.65
N ARG A 583 24.61 -10.71 2.66
CA ARG A 583 23.26 -10.27 2.27
C ARG A 583 22.31 -10.07 3.48
N PRO A 584 21.39 -9.08 3.45
CA PRO A 584 21.23 -8.08 2.40
C PRO A 584 22.35 -7.02 2.45
N ILE A 585 22.75 -6.51 1.28
CA ILE A 585 23.92 -5.64 1.16
C ILE A 585 23.66 -4.25 1.75
N ASN A 586 22.42 -3.74 1.73
CA ASN A 586 22.06 -2.48 2.40
C ASN A 586 22.34 -2.46 3.92
N GLN A 587 22.36 -3.61 4.58
CA GLN A 587 22.61 -3.73 6.03
C GLN A 587 24.07 -4.05 6.36
N LYS A 588 24.85 -4.53 5.38
CA LYS A 588 26.16 -5.16 5.62
C LYS A 588 27.32 -4.49 4.91
N TRP A 589 27.04 -3.73 3.86
CA TRP A 589 28.05 -3.04 3.07
C TRP A 589 28.01 -1.54 3.33
N SER A 590 29.16 -0.88 3.17
CA SER A 590 29.19 0.57 3.07
C SER A 590 28.54 1.02 1.75
N TRP A 591 27.89 2.19 1.77
CA TRP A 591 27.15 2.70 0.61
C TRP A 591 28.03 2.82 -0.65
N ASP A 592 29.27 3.28 -0.51
CA ASP A 592 30.22 3.38 -1.63
C ASP A 592 30.53 2.03 -2.30
N ARG A 593 30.52 0.93 -1.52
CA ARG A 593 30.73 -0.43 -2.03
C ARG A 593 29.53 -0.89 -2.83
N ILE A 594 28.33 -0.60 -2.36
CA ILE A 594 27.09 -0.87 -3.07
C ILE A 594 27.10 -0.12 -4.42
N LEU A 595 27.35 1.19 -4.42
CA LEU A 595 27.29 2.03 -5.61
C LEU A 595 28.29 1.63 -6.72
N ARG A 596 29.52 1.22 -6.37
CA ARG A 596 30.50 0.79 -7.39
C ARG A 596 30.35 -0.67 -7.83
N SER A 597 29.53 -1.46 -7.13
CA SER A 597 29.28 -2.87 -7.47
C SER A 597 28.33 -3.01 -8.67
N PRO A 598 28.21 -4.20 -9.29
CA PRO A 598 27.24 -4.44 -10.37
C PRO A 598 25.82 -4.71 -9.86
N TYR A 599 25.61 -4.74 -8.54
CA TYR A 599 24.37 -5.24 -7.97
C TYR A 599 23.22 -4.25 -8.10
N ILE A 600 22.06 -4.80 -8.48
CA ILE A 600 20.86 -4.05 -8.80
C ILE A 600 19.83 -4.27 -7.68
N LYS A 601 19.38 -3.18 -7.04
CA LYS A 601 18.35 -3.22 -5.98
C LYS A 601 17.04 -3.80 -6.49
N GLN A 602 16.57 -3.31 -7.64
CA GLN A 602 15.28 -3.64 -8.24
C GLN A 602 15.27 -3.45 -9.76
N ALA A 603 14.20 -3.92 -10.43
CA ALA A 603 14.07 -3.80 -11.88
C ALA A 603 14.26 -2.35 -12.35
N ASP A 604 15.18 -2.13 -13.29
CA ASP A 604 15.48 -0.82 -13.90
C ASP A 604 15.31 -0.89 -15.42
N VAL A 605 16.26 -1.50 -16.14
CA VAL A 605 16.06 -1.84 -17.56
C VAL A 605 14.85 -2.76 -17.72
N LEU A 606 14.74 -3.78 -16.86
CA LEU A 606 13.60 -4.69 -16.85
C LEU A 606 12.27 -4.00 -16.46
N GLN A 607 12.30 -2.85 -15.77
CA GLN A 607 11.10 -2.04 -15.56
C GLN A 607 10.62 -1.40 -16.87
N GLY A 608 11.56 -0.90 -17.68
CA GLY A 608 11.25 -0.35 -19.00
C GLY A 608 10.70 -1.39 -19.98
N PHE A 609 11.27 -2.60 -19.99
CA PHE A 609 10.72 -3.71 -20.78
C PHE A 609 9.31 -4.11 -20.34
N TYR A 610 9.01 -4.02 -19.05
CA TYR A 610 7.65 -4.25 -18.55
C TYR A 610 6.67 -3.15 -18.99
N PHE A 611 7.02 -1.86 -18.83
CA PHE A 611 6.14 -0.75 -19.25
C PHE A 611 5.92 -0.68 -20.76
N PHE A 612 6.99 -0.93 -21.53
CA PHE A 612 7.01 -0.73 -22.98
C PHE A 612 7.16 -2.07 -23.73
N GLU A 613 6.56 -3.13 -23.21
CA GLU A 613 6.67 -4.49 -23.76
C GLU A 613 6.36 -4.54 -25.26
N GLU A 614 5.40 -3.73 -25.75
CA GLU A 614 5.00 -3.68 -27.17
C GLU A 614 6.07 -3.07 -28.10
N ASP A 615 7.06 -2.36 -27.55
CA ASP A 615 8.12 -1.71 -28.33
C ASP A 615 9.31 -2.66 -28.60
N PHE A 616 9.35 -3.83 -27.96
CA PHE A 616 10.49 -4.76 -28.00
C PHE A 616 10.07 -6.17 -28.40
N SER A 617 11.00 -6.92 -29.02
CA SER A 617 10.77 -8.33 -29.33
C SER A 617 10.88 -9.20 -28.07
N THR A 618 10.37 -10.44 -28.14
CA THR A 618 10.55 -11.40 -27.03
C THR A 618 12.01 -11.79 -26.88
N GLU A 619 12.76 -11.83 -27.99
CA GLU A 619 14.19 -12.07 -28.04
C GLU A 619 14.99 -10.90 -27.41
N ASP A 620 14.53 -9.66 -27.58
CA ASP A 620 15.11 -8.52 -26.85
C ASP A 620 14.88 -8.69 -25.36
N LEU A 621 13.65 -8.98 -24.93
CA LEU A 621 13.33 -9.22 -23.53
C LEU A 621 14.23 -10.32 -22.94
N GLU A 622 14.33 -11.46 -23.60
CA GLU A 622 15.14 -12.59 -23.13
C GLU A 622 16.59 -12.21 -22.90
N ARG A 623 17.22 -11.53 -23.87
CA ARG A 623 18.61 -11.08 -23.76
C ARG A 623 18.84 -10.12 -22.59
N HIS A 624 17.92 -9.19 -22.37
CA HIS A 624 18.05 -8.23 -21.26
C HIS A 624 17.78 -8.91 -19.92
N PHE A 625 16.82 -9.82 -19.86
CA PHE A 625 16.51 -10.59 -18.67
C PHE A 625 17.71 -11.45 -18.24
N ASP A 626 18.30 -12.20 -19.18
CA ASP A 626 19.48 -13.05 -18.94
C ASP A 626 20.71 -12.25 -18.48
N PHE A 627 20.82 -11.00 -18.91
CA PHE A 627 21.91 -10.13 -18.51
C PHE A 627 21.69 -9.54 -17.12
N TYR A 628 20.52 -8.98 -16.82
CA TYR A 628 20.30 -8.17 -15.62
C TYR A 628 19.79 -8.95 -14.40
N GLU A 629 19.00 -10.00 -14.58
CA GLU A 629 18.46 -10.77 -13.46
C GLU A 629 19.56 -11.36 -12.56
N PRO A 630 20.66 -11.93 -13.10
CA PRO A 630 21.74 -12.48 -12.27
C PRO A 630 22.51 -11.45 -11.43
N PHE A 631 22.35 -10.15 -11.70
CA PHE A 631 22.94 -9.07 -10.91
C PHE A 631 21.94 -8.45 -9.93
N THR A 632 20.67 -8.88 -9.92
CA THR A 632 19.61 -8.27 -9.11
C THR A 632 19.49 -8.95 -7.74
N VAL A 633 19.68 -8.19 -6.66
CA VAL A 633 19.58 -8.72 -5.28
C VAL A 633 18.14 -8.76 -4.75
N HIS A 634 17.25 -7.99 -5.39
CA HIS A 634 15.85 -7.79 -5.02
C HIS A 634 15.69 -7.30 -3.56
N GLU A 635 16.45 -6.27 -3.20
CA GLU A 635 16.40 -5.59 -1.88
C GLU A 635 15.36 -4.45 -1.85
N SER A 636 14.41 -4.51 -2.77
CA SER A 636 13.15 -3.77 -2.77
C SER A 636 12.02 -4.76 -2.96
N SER A 637 10.94 -4.58 -2.19
CA SER A 637 9.72 -5.39 -2.30
C SER A 637 9.05 -5.29 -3.67
N LEU A 638 9.32 -4.21 -4.42
CA LEU A 638 8.81 -3.97 -5.78
C LEU A 638 9.53 -4.79 -6.87
N SER A 639 10.68 -5.41 -6.57
CA SER A 639 11.50 -6.08 -7.59
C SER A 639 10.96 -7.43 -8.07
N PRO A 640 10.58 -8.38 -7.19
CA PRO A 640 10.29 -9.75 -7.61
C PRO A 640 9.09 -9.86 -8.55
N CYS A 641 8.05 -9.03 -8.40
CA CYS A 641 6.85 -9.12 -9.24
C CYS A 641 7.14 -8.84 -10.71
N VAL A 642 7.94 -7.83 -11.02
CA VAL A 642 8.33 -7.47 -12.40
C VAL A 642 9.17 -8.58 -13.04
N HIS A 643 10.03 -9.24 -12.25
CA HIS A 643 10.80 -10.40 -12.70
C HIS A 643 9.92 -11.64 -12.88
N SER A 644 8.92 -11.86 -12.01
CA SER A 644 7.93 -12.93 -12.15
C SER A 644 7.15 -12.80 -13.45
N ILE A 645 6.67 -11.59 -13.77
CA ILE A 645 5.90 -11.32 -14.99
C ILE A 645 6.73 -11.59 -16.25
N GLN A 646 7.97 -11.12 -16.27
CA GLN A 646 8.86 -11.31 -17.42
C GLN A 646 9.34 -12.77 -17.55
N ALA A 647 9.65 -13.46 -16.45
CA ALA A 647 9.97 -14.88 -16.47
C ALA A 647 8.80 -15.71 -17.02
N ALA A 648 7.55 -15.42 -16.61
CA ALA A 648 6.36 -16.05 -17.17
C ALA A 648 6.22 -15.76 -18.67
N LYS A 649 6.39 -14.50 -19.10
CA LYS A 649 6.38 -14.13 -20.52
C LYS A 649 7.37 -14.95 -21.37
N LEU A 650 8.55 -15.23 -20.81
CA LEU A 650 9.62 -16.04 -21.41
C LEU A 650 9.39 -17.56 -21.29
N GLY A 651 8.29 -18.00 -20.65
CA GLY A 651 7.99 -19.41 -20.43
C GLY A 651 8.82 -20.08 -19.32
N ARG A 652 9.52 -19.30 -18.49
CA ARG A 652 10.39 -19.77 -17.40
C ARG A 652 9.60 -19.91 -16.11
N MET A 653 8.60 -20.79 -16.12
CA MET A 653 7.58 -20.86 -15.06
C MET A 653 8.10 -21.23 -13.67
N GLU A 654 9.17 -22.02 -13.57
CA GLU A 654 9.81 -22.32 -12.28
C GLU A 654 10.44 -21.06 -11.66
N GLN A 655 11.18 -20.30 -12.46
CA GLN A 655 11.77 -19.03 -12.02
C GLN A 655 10.67 -18.01 -11.67
N ALA A 656 9.62 -17.92 -12.49
CA ALA A 656 8.47 -17.06 -12.23
C ALA A 656 7.76 -17.42 -10.91
N TYR A 657 7.55 -18.71 -10.64
CA TYR A 657 6.96 -19.17 -9.38
C TYR A 657 7.83 -18.85 -8.16
N ASN A 658 9.14 -19.00 -8.26
CA ASN A 658 10.05 -18.62 -7.16
C ASN A 658 10.00 -17.12 -6.85
N PHE A 659 9.93 -16.26 -7.89
CA PHE A 659 9.71 -14.84 -7.68
C PHE A 659 8.34 -14.53 -7.09
N TYR A 660 7.29 -15.21 -7.54
CA TYR A 660 5.95 -15.10 -6.98
C TYR A 660 5.93 -15.44 -5.48
N LEU A 661 6.58 -16.54 -5.05
CA LEU A 661 6.64 -16.90 -3.63
C LEU A 661 7.31 -15.81 -2.79
N ARG A 662 8.39 -15.22 -3.32
CA ARG A 662 9.10 -14.13 -2.64
C ARG A 662 8.24 -12.88 -2.45
N THR A 663 7.42 -12.50 -3.44
CA THR A 663 6.50 -11.35 -3.27
C THR A 663 5.26 -11.69 -2.46
N SER A 664 4.64 -12.86 -2.67
CA SER A 664 3.38 -13.24 -2.02
C SER A 664 3.51 -13.50 -0.52
N ARG A 665 4.70 -13.88 -0.06
CA ARG A 665 4.97 -14.17 1.35
C ARG A 665 6.07 -13.29 1.95
N LEU A 666 6.34 -12.15 1.32
CA LEU A 666 7.40 -11.23 1.74
C LEU A 666 7.27 -10.88 3.24
N ASP A 667 6.07 -10.44 3.64
CA ASP A 667 5.79 -10.06 5.02
C ASP A 667 5.51 -11.29 5.91
N LEU A 668 4.76 -12.27 5.42
CA LEU A 668 4.37 -13.45 6.20
C LEU A 668 5.57 -14.31 6.63
N ASP A 669 6.62 -14.36 5.82
CA ASP A 669 7.84 -15.11 6.11
C ASP A 669 9.03 -14.18 6.46
N ASP A 670 8.80 -12.87 6.58
CA ASP A 670 9.78 -11.83 6.90
C ASP A 670 11.08 -11.91 6.07
N TYR A 671 10.94 -11.99 4.74
CA TYR A 671 12.08 -12.16 3.81
C TYR A 671 13.12 -11.04 3.92
N ASN A 672 12.67 -9.82 4.21
CA ASN A 672 13.53 -8.65 4.31
C ASN A 672 14.01 -8.34 5.74
N LYS A 673 13.48 -9.05 6.76
CA LYS A 673 13.78 -8.79 8.18
C LYS A 673 13.43 -7.38 8.63
N GLU A 674 12.24 -6.93 8.25
CA GLU A 674 11.75 -5.59 8.53
C GLU A 674 10.23 -5.55 8.76
N VAL A 675 9.58 -6.71 8.92
CA VAL A 675 8.12 -6.78 9.12
C VAL A 675 7.70 -6.11 10.43
N GLU A 676 8.55 -6.06 11.45
CA GLU A 676 8.28 -5.35 12.71
C GLU A 676 8.01 -3.85 12.52
N GLU A 677 8.53 -3.25 11.43
CA GLU A 677 8.36 -1.84 11.07
C GLU A 677 7.05 -1.57 10.30
N GLY A 678 6.31 -2.62 9.92
CA GLY A 678 5.08 -2.57 9.13
C GLY A 678 5.16 -3.34 7.80
N LEU A 679 3.99 -3.63 7.20
CA LEU A 679 3.82 -4.43 5.98
C LEU A 679 4.18 -3.68 4.71
N HIS A 680 4.58 -4.37 3.64
CA HIS A 680 4.93 -3.74 2.35
C HIS A 680 3.72 -3.60 1.42
N ILE A 681 2.76 -2.78 1.82
CA ILE A 681 1.43 -2.63 1.18
C ILE A 681 1.51 -2.38 -0.32
N THR A 682 2.35 -1.45 -0.81
CA THR A 682 2.41 -1.17 -2.26
C THR A 682 2.92 -2.37 -3.07
N SER A 683 3.80 -3.19 -2.49
CA SER A 683 4.32 -4.40 -3.13
C SER A 683 3.28 -5.52 -3.26
N MET A 684 2.24 -5.51 -2.42
CA MET A 684 1.15 -6.48 -2.45
C MET A 684 0.36 -6.41 -3.76
N ALA A 685 0.31 -5.24 -4.40
CA ALA A 685 -0.25 -5.10 -5.75
C ALA A 685 0.57 -5.88 -6.78
N GLY A 686 1.90 -5.91 -6.62
CA GLY A 686 2.81 -6.72 -7.44
C GLY A 686 2.54 -8.21 -7.36
N THR A 687 2.07 -8.72 -6.22
CA THR A 687 1.67 -10.14 -6.10
C THR A 687 0.46 -10.45 -6.98
N TRP A 688 -0.55 -9.58 -6.97
CA TRP A 688 -1.70 -9.72 -7.87
C TRP A 688 -1.28 -9.64 -9.34
N MET A 689 -0.40 -8.69 -9.68
CA MET A 689 0.12 -8.53 -11.05
C MET A 689 0.88 -9.79 -11.51
N SER A 690 1.64 -10.43 -10.63
CA SER A 690 2.39 -11.66 -10.95
C SER A 690 1.46 -12.80 -11.40
N ILE A 691 0.24 -12.89 -10.85
CA ILE A 691 -0.75 -13.89 -11.28
C ILE A 691 -1.49 -13.42 -12.53
N VAL A 692 -2.01 -12.19 -12.55
CA VAL A 692 -2.90 -11.75 -13.63
C VAL A 692 -2.13 -11.39 -14.90
N GLU A 693 -1.08 -10.58 -14.77
CA GLU A 693 -0.23 -10.16 -15.89
C GLU A 693 0.89 -11.16 -16.16
N GLY A 694 1.40 -11.87 -15.15
CA GLY A 694 2.40 -12.92 -15.32
C GLY A 694 1.76 -14.23 -15.79
N PHE A 695 1.25 -15.04 -14.87
CA PHE A 695 0.73 -16.38 -15.17
C PHE A 695 -0.49 -16.37 -16.11
N GLY A 696 -1.45 -15.47 -15.91
CA GLY A 696 -2.58 -15.28 -16.82
C GLY A 696 -2.17 -14.67 -18.17
N GLY A 697 -0.98 -14.07 -18.25
CA GLY A 697 -0.49 -13.40 -19.45
C GLY A 697 -1.41 -12.26 -19.91
N MET A 698 -2.14 -11.62 -18.98
CA MET A 698 -3.11 -10.57 -19.32
C MET A 698 -2.42 -9.33 -19.89
N ARG A 699 -2.85 -8.88 -21.07
CA ARG A 699 -2.46 -7.60 -21.69
C ARG A 699 -3.67 -6.94 -22.33
N VAL A 700 -3.61 -5.64 -22.59
CA VAL A 700 -4.57 -4.96 -23.47
C VAL A 700 -3.94 -4.78 -24.84
N VAL A 701 -4.42 -5.52 -25.84
CA VAL A 701 -3.86 -5.54 -27.20
C VAL A 701 -4.95 -5.21 -28.20
N ASN A 702 -4.77 -4.14 -28.97
CA ASN A 702 -5.75 -3.64 -29.94
C ASN A 702 -7.16 -3.47 -29.32
N ASP A 703 -7.24 -2.74 -28.20
CA ASP A 703 -8.48 -2.46 -27.45
C ASP A 703 -9.22 -3.69 -26.90
N LYS A 704 -8.55 -4.84 -26.81
CA LYS A 704 -9.10 -6.09 -26.26
C LYS A 704 -8.19 -6.66 -25.20
N LEU A 705 -8.78 -7.31 -24.20
CA LEU A 705 -8.02 -8.17 -23.32
C LEU A 705 -7.44 -9.35 -24.10
N SER A 706 -6.17 -9.62 -23.86
CA SER A 706 -5.42 -10.72 -24.40
C SER A 706 -4.85 -11.54 -23.26
N PHE A 707 -4.98 -12.87 -23.35
CA PHE A 707 -4.47 -13.81 -22.36
C PHE A 707 -3.52 -14.81 -23.02
N LYS A 708 -2.48 -15.18 -22.29
CA LYS A 708 -1.58 -16.30 -22.62
C LYS A 708 -1.34 -17.11 -21.34
N PRO A 709 -2.36 -17.84 -20.86
CA PRO A 709 -2.33 -18.47 -19.55
C PRO A 709 -1.26 -19.56 -19.45
N GLN A 710 -0.60 -19.62 -18.30
CA GLN A 710 0.40 -20.62 -17.93
C GLN A 710 0.23 -20.93 -16.44
N ILE A 711 0.47 -22.18 -16.06
CA ILE A 711 0.33 -22.65 -14.69
C ILE A 711 1.65 -23.22 -14.18
N PRO A 712 2.11 -22.87 -12.96
CA PRO A 712 3.28 -23.51 -12.37
C PRO A 712 2.95 -24.94 -11.93
N ASN A 713 3.94 -25.84 -11.95
CA ASN A 713 3.76 -27.26 -11.61
C ASN A 713 3.26 -27.51 -10.18
N GLN A 714 3.43 -26.52 -9.29
CA GLN A 714 3.01 -26.56 -7.90
C GLN A 714 1.49 -26.36 -7.74
N TRP A 715 0.79 -25.85 -8.76
CA TRP A 715 -0.63 -25.56 -8.70
C TRP A 715 -1.44 -26.51 -9.58
N ASN A 716 -2.55 -27.00 -9.05
CA ASN A 716 -3.52 -27.79 -9.81
C ASN A 716 -4.41 -26.86 -10.66
N ALA A 717 -4.78 -25.72 -10.09
CA ALA A 717 -5.58 -24.71 -10.76
C ALA A 717 -5.34 -23.33 -10.15
N TYR A 718 -5.63 -22.27 -10.91
CA TYR A 718 -5.85 -20.95 -10.35
C TYR A 718 -6.97 -20.21 -11.08
N SER A 719 -7.68 -19.35 -10.38
CA SER A 719 -8.73 -18.51 -10.97
C SER A 719 -8.70 -17.09 -10.44
N PHE A 720 -9.03 -16.14 -11.30
CA PHE A 720 -9.11 -14.72 -10.97
C PHE A 720 -10.23 -14.05 -11.79
N LYS A 721 -10.67 -12.87 -11.35
CA LYS A 721 -11.60 -12.03 -12.08
C LYS A 721 -10.96 -10.70 -12.45
N VAL A 722 -11.36 -10.15 -13.59
CA VAL A 722 -11.04 -8.78 -13.98
C VAL A 722 -12.27 -8.08 -14.51
N ASN A 723 -12.49 -6.84 -14.10
CA ASN A 723 -13.45 -5.95 -14.73
C ASN A 723 -12.75 -5.18 -15.85
N PHE A 724 -13.23 -5.33 -17.09
CA PHE A 724 -12.76 -4.58 -18.24
C PHE A 724 -13.94 -3.92 -18.94
N ARG A 725 -14.06 -2.59 -18.80
CA ARG A 725 -15.12 -1.78 -19.41
C ARG A 725 -16.54 -2.27 -19.04
N ASN A 726 -16.75 -2.53 -17.74
CA ASN A 726 -17.99 -3.07 -17.17
C ASN A 726 -18.35 -4.45 -17.72
N ARG A 727 -17.33 -5.31 -17.90
CA ARG A 727 -17.44 -6.73 -18.25
C ARG A 727 -16.55 -7.50 -17.30
N ILE A 728 -17.15 -8.28 -16.42
CA ILE A 728 -16.41 -9.09 -15.47
C ILE A 728 -16.09 -10.41 -16.15
N ILE A 729 -14.81 -10.70 -16.33
CA ILE A 729 -14.35 -11.94 -16.92
C ILE A 729 -13.68 -12.75 -15.83
N LYS A 730 -14.22 -13.93 -15.54
CA LYS A 730 -13.59 -14.94 -14.69
C LYS A 730 -12.73 -15.84 -15.58
N VAL A 731 -11.45 -15.93 -15.23
CA VAL A 731 -10.48 -16.82 -15.88
C VAL A 731 -10.17 -17.94 -14.89
N ASN A 732 -10.22 -19.19 -15.35
CA ASN A 732 -9.80 -20.35 -14.57
C ASN A 732 -8.86 -21.21 -15.41
N VAL A 733 -7.70 -21.51 -14.86
CA VAL A 733 -6.58 -22.16 -15.56
C VAL A 733 -6.23 -23.43 -14.81
N THR A 734 -6.10 -24.52 -15.56
CA THR A 734 -5.65 -25.83 -15.08
C THR A 734 -4.48 -26.29 -15.96
N ALA A 735 -3.89 -27.46 -15.66
CA ALA A 735 -2.88 -28.06 -16.52
C ALA A 735 -3.39 -28.40 -17.93
N ASP A 736 -4.67 -28.76 -18.06
CA ASP A 736 -5.25 -29.31 -19.29
C ASP A 736 -5.95 -28.25 -20.15
N CYS A 737 -6.60 -27.27 -19.53
CA CYS A 737 -7.37 -26.25 -20.25
C CYS A 737 -7.46 -24.92 -19.51
N THR A 738 -7.84 -23.87 -20.23
CA THR A 738 -8.29 -22.60 -19.66
C THR A 738 -9.75 -22.36 -19.98
N THR A 739 -10.53 -21.98 -18.97
CA THR A 739 -11.93 -21.58 -19.14
C THR A 739 -12.13 -20.10 -18.87
N PHE A 740 -12.97 -19.48 -19.69
CA PHE A 740 -13.40 -18.08 -19.56
C PHE A 740 -14.90 -18.03 -19.36
N GLN A 741 -15.34 -17.28 -18.35
CA GLN A 741 -16.75 -17.03 -18.08
C GLN A 741 -16.98 -15.52 -18.01
N LEU A 742 -17.96 -15.05 -18.76
CA LEU A 742 -18.42 -13.66 -18.68
C LEU A 742 -19.56 -13.55 -17.66
N ILE A 743 -19.34 -12.72 -16.63
CA ILE A 743 -20.35 -12.38 -15.63
C ILE A 743 -20.97 -11.03 -16.04
N GLY A 744 -22.26 -11.03 -16.36
CA GLY A 744 -22.99 -9.84 -16.80
C GLY A 744 -23.93 -10.15 -17.97
N THR A 745 -24.36 -9.13 -18.71
CA THR A 745 -25.44 -9.26 -19.72
C THR A 745 -25.02 -8.91 -21.15
N LYS A 746 -23.78 -8.49 -21.36
CA LYS A 746 -23.30 -7.99 -22.66
C LYS A 746 -22.04 -8.73 -23.08
N GLU A 747 -22.03 -9.28 -24.29
CA GLU A 747 -20.88 -9.98 -24.88
C GLU A 747 -19.59 -9.14 -24.88
N VAL A 748 -18.46 -9.84 -24.95
CA VAL A 748 -17.14 -9.21 -25.10
C VAL A 748 -16.20 -10.10 -25.93
N SER A 749 -15.39 -9.46 -26.76
CA SER A 749 -14.38 -10.13 -27.56
C SER A 749 -13.01 -10.05 -26.89
N ILE A 750 -12.39 -11.20 -26.62
CA ILE A 750 -11.03 -11.29 -26.08
C ILE A 750 -10.08 -11.95 -27.09
N ARG A 751 -8.79 -11.98 -26.73
CA ARG A 751 -7.76 -12.77 -27.40
C ARG A 751 -7.21 -13.83 -26.45
N VAL A 752 -7.06 -15.06 -26.92
CA VAL A 752 -6.42 -16.15 -26.17
C VAL A 752 -5.38 -16.78 -27.07
N ASN A 753 -4.11 -16.78 -26.65
CA ASN A 753 -2.99 -17.27 -27.47
C ASN A 753 -2.96 -16.66 -28.89
N GLY A 754 -3.27 -15.36 -28.99
CA GLY A 754 -3.33 -14.60 -30.24
C GLY A 754 -4.62 -14.76 -31.06
N LYS A 755 -5.48 -15.73 -30.75
CA LYS A 755 -6.75 -15.98 -31.46
C LYS A 755 -7.89 -15.22 -30.83
N LYS A 756 -8.82 -14.72 -31.65
CA LYS A 756 -10.05 -14.04 -31.20
C LYS A 756 -11.01 -15.07 -30.59
N VAL A 757 -11.56 -14.77 -29.42
CA VAL A 757 -12.60 -15.57 -28.75
C VAL A 757 -13.73 -14.63 -28.34
N GLU A 758 -14.97 -15.00 -28.65
CA GLU A 758 -16.16 -14.27 -28.20
C GLU A 758 -16.67 -14.91 -26.91
N LEU A 759 -16.99 -14.08 -25.91
CA LEU A 759 -17.59 -14.50 -24.66
C LEU A 759 -19.02 -13.99 -24.59
N PHE A 760 -19.96 -14.89 -24.36
CA PHE A 760 -21.37 -14.57 -24.14
C PHE A 760 -21.72 -14.78 -22.66
N PRO A 761 -22.68 -14.00 -22.10
CA PRO A 761 -23.26 -14.27 -20.79
C PRO A 761 -23.71 -15.73 -20.64
N ASP A 762 -23.54 -16.29 -19.44
CA ASP A 762 -23.98 -17.66 -19.09
C ASP A 762 -23.32 -18.81 -19.87
N GLU A 763 -22.36 -18.50 -20.76
CA GLU A 763 -21.55 -19.51 -21.46
C GLU A 763 -20.16 -19.65 -20.81
N LEU A 764 -19.71 -20.90 -20.71
CA LEU A 764 -18.35 -21.23 -20.31
C LEU A 764 -17.55 -21.62 -21.56
N ILE A 765 -16.58 -20.80 -21.93
CA ILE A 765 -15.71 -21.07 -23.09
C ILE A 765 -14.43 -21.74 -22.61
N THR A 766 -14.12 -22.91 -23.17
CA THR A 766 -12.88 -23.65 -22.88
C THR A 766 -11.94 -23.55 -24.08
N VAL A 767 -10.67 -23.23 -23.82
CA VAL A 767 -9.60 -23.08 -24.82
C VAL A 767 -8.44 -24.00 -24.51
#